data_AF-A0A956SAR8-F1
#
_entry.id   AF-A0A956SAR8-F1
#
_cell.length_a   1.000
_cell.length_b   1.000
_cell.length_c   1.000
_cell.angle_alpha   90.00
_cell.angle_beta   90.00
_cell.angle_gamma   90.00
#
_symmetry.space_group_name_H-M   'P 1'
#
loop_
_entity.id
_entity.type
_entity.pdbx_description
1 polymer ?
#
loop_
_entity_poly.entity_id
_entity_poly.type
_entity_poly.pdbx_seq_one_letter_code
_entity_poly.pdbx_strand_id
1 'polypeptide(L)'
;RNGANDIEDGARLGFAFVDPATGTPSDSTGTARGFFHRLQDPIDYVVDLETGVITLRSPLGAEHTLAAWYRDASGIEHGNVANADTLFLRLLAPPTQELYDDGKGYAPIRVLEQKNVYNIGAQNLDSDSFELRIIRTEPGSTEELDNQDGIPYVQVLGLDYKGIAANDLEPDQRVEPVFVDFEAGTLTFPNITPFAPDSSVVEVAPGSFSAVNVIVAPSQVSTGRAATPAVEKEGPKLQRDNAILYTKEPTEFFGQQQYLLEMKFSTPTPTFNLNRFNIIEGSETVKLNGRALSRGADYDINYEFGQITFRNPEASRADANIEVDFEFVPLFGQAKESLAGVSGTYNFSPNTRLSSSWLYFSRATPEERPKLGQEPSRILVGNLYGQWITNPGFMTSLVNALPLVRSNETSEFQVQGETALSIPNPNTKNEVYIDDMEGVEDSREFPITRGVWNPASEPAGPTPDLDKRADQVRPLPFAFYNPENTVRRGEVFLEQATERDGQDFIQVLEFRTERASSPDSTGWFGVMRNLSSVGENFSEKKFLEIWVNDFGTAQGKMILDLGEISEDFYVESANPGHGRGILDSEDQDFDEELTSAIEDTGLDNQFGVDGNNVPNDDGNDDFDFTRSDPDSIRYEKINGTEKNSRLDTEDLDGDRLLDTDNTYYSYVFDLSNTAVGSPGGPAIYNNLDDPGNHWRLYRVLLDDSQSVGGVSGRRALKYARLWFDGIDGAPGAKMQVAS
;
A
#
# COMPACT_ATOMS: atom_id res chain seq x y z
N ARG A 1 -2.59 -16.89 15.93
CA ARG A 1 -1.12 -16.97 15.86
C ARG A 1 -0.66 -15.53 15.71
N ASN A 2 0.24 -15.08 16.57
CA ASN A 2 0.87 -13.76 16.45
C ASN A 2 1.58 -13.69 15.08
N GLY A 3 1.75 -12.50 14.53
CA GLY A 3 2.38 -12.30 13.22
C GLY A 3 3.90 -12.45 13.23
N ALA A 4 4.49 -12.93 14.32
CA ALA A 4 5.92 -13.15 14.45
C ALA A 4 6.19 -14.66 14.34
N ASN A 5 7.14 -15.06 13.50
CA ASN A 5 7.57 -16.47 13.42
C ASN A 5 8.47 -16.80 14.62
N ASP A 6 7.89 -16.84 15.81
CA ASP A 6 8.55 -17.06 17.08
C ASP A 6 8.98 -18.52 17.29
N ILE A 7 10.19 -18.71 17.81
CA ILE A 7 10.73 -20.03 18.13
C ILE A 7 9.89 -20.75 19.21
N GLU A 8 9.23 -19.96 20.06
CA GLU A 8 8.38 -20.42 21.16
C GLU A 8 7.10 -21.10 20.68
N ASP A 9 6.50 -20.63 19.57
CA ASP A 9 5.39 -21.32 18.91
C ASP A 9 5.85 -22.38 17.89
N GLY A 10 7.16 -22.67 17.85
CA GLY A 10 7.76 -23.76 17.09
C GLY A 10 8.21 -23.39 15.68
N ALA A 11 8.47 -22.11 15.41
CA ALA A 11 9.17 -21.70 14.20
C ALA A 11 10.61 -22.24 14.19
N ARG A 12 11.15 -22.48 13.00
CA ARG A 12 12.49 -23.06 12.82
C ARG A 12 13.27 -22.27 11.79
N LEU A 13 14.56 -22.08 12.04
CA LEU A 13 15.46 -21.47 11.06
C LEU A 13 15.42 -22.27 9.75
N GLY A 14 15.32 -21.57 8.63
CA GLY A 14 15.28 -22.18 7.32
C GLY A 14 15.91 -21.32 6.24
N PHE A 15 16.33 -22.01 5.17
CA PHE A 15 16.77 -21.42 3.91
C PHE A 15 15.82 -21.88 2.81
N ALA A 16 15.16 -20.94 2.15
CA ALA A 16 14.21 -21.18 1.09
C ALA A 16 14.80 -20.74 -0.25
N PHE A 17 14.94 -21.67 -1.20
CA PHE A 17 15.63 -21.44 -2.47
C PHE A 17 14.67 -21.43 -3.65
N VAL A 18 14.96 -20.60 -4.65
CA VAL A 18 14.34 -20.67 -5.98
C VAL A 18 14.58 -22.05 -6.61
N ASP A 19 15.78 -22.62 -6.46
CA ASP A 19 16.07 -24.01 -6.77
C ASP A 19 16.72 -24.72 -5.57
N PRO A 20 15.97 -25.51 -4.79
CA PRO A 20 16.50 -26.20 -3.61
C PRO A 20 17.50 -27.32 -3.95
N ALA A 21 17.61 -27.74 -5.21
CA ALA A 21 18.58 -28.76 -5.61
C ALA A 21 20.01 -28.21 -5.72
N THR A 22 20.16 -26.91 -5.98
CA THR A 22 21.47 -26.25 -6.14
C THR A 22 21.77 -25.22 -5.06
N GLY A 23 20.77 -24.82 -4.27
CA GLY A 23 20.90 -23.77 -3.26
C GLY A 23 21.85 -24.12 -2.11
N THR A 24 22.61 -23.12 -1.65
CA THR A 24 23.50 -23.23 -0.49
C THR A 24 23.23 -22.12 0.53
N PRO A 25 23.45 -22.34 1.85
CA PRO A 25 23.25 -21.29 2.86
C PRO A 25 24.08 -20.01 2.67
N SER A 26 25.12 -20.05 1.82
CA SER A 26 25.95 -18.89 1.48
C SER A 26 25.45 -18.09 0.28
N ASP A 27 24.37 -18.53 -0.38
CA ASP A 27 23.80 -17.79 -1.50
C ASP A 27 23.17 -16.49 -0.97
N SER A 28 23.38 -15.37 -1.67
CA SER A 28 22.74 -14.07 -1.38
C SER A 28 21.65 -13.70 -2.39
N THR A 29 21.49 -14.49 -3.45
CA THR A 29 20.49 -14.28 -4.50
C THR A 29 19.67 -15.55 -4.72
N GLY A 30 18.38 -15.40 -5.00
CA GLY A 30 17.48 -16.52 -5.25
C GLY A 30 17.22 -17.36 -3.99
N THR A 31 17.44 -16.79 -2.81
CA THR A 31 17.21 -17.42 -1.52
C THR A 31 16.59 -16.42 -0.55
N ALA A 32 15.69 -16.91 0.30
CA ALA A 32 15.17 -16.20 1.44
C ALA A 32 15.52 -17.00 2.70
N ARG A 33 15.98 -16.32 3.73
CA ARG A 33 16.41 -16.91 5.01
C ARG A 33 15.56 -16.36 6.15
N GLY A 34 15.44 -17.12 7.23
CA GLY A 34 14.74 -16.67 8.44
C GLY A 34 14.02 -17.81 9.15
N PHE A 35 13.18 -17.46 10.11
CA PHE A 35 12.37 -18.42 10.85
C PHE A 35 11.07 -18.72 10.12
N PHE A 36 10.77 -20.01 9.92
CA PHE A 36 9.58 -20.48 9.23
C PHE A 36 8.62 -21.14 10.20
N HIS A 37 7.38 -20.64 10.25
CA HIS A 37 6.28 -21.30 10.92
C HIS A 37 5.58 -22.31 10.01
N ARG A 38 5.23 -23.48 10.56
CA ARG A 38 4.57 -24.52 9.76
C ARG A 38 3.06 -24.27 9.64
N LEU A 39 2.62 -24.01 8.42
CA LEU A 39 1.19 -23.96 8.07
C LEU A 39 0.55 -25.36 8.05
N GLN A 40 -0.73 -25.44 8.36
CA GLN A 40 -1.51 -26.67 8.47
C GLN A 40 -2.65 -26.74 7.43
N ASP A 41 -2.72 -27.83 6.68
CA ASP A 41 -3.87 -28.16 5.82
C ASP A 41 -4.94 -28.91 6.64
N PRO A 42 -6.24 -28.55 6.60
CA PRO A 42 -6.86 -27.50 5.79
C PRO A 42 -7.10 -26.19 6.55
N ILE A 43 -6.33 -25.88 7.60
CA ILE A 43 -6.60 -24.76 8.52
C ILE A 43 -6.07 -23.43 7.96
N ASP A 44 -4.82 -23.41 7.50
CA ASP A 44 -4.11 -22.22 7.05
C ASP A 44 -4.10 -22.12 5.51
N TYR A 45 -4.10 -23.28 4.83
CA TYR A 45 -4.18 -23.41 3.38
C TYR A 45 -4.95 -24.67 3.01
N VAL A 46 -5.31 -24.79 1.73
CA VAL A 46 -5.72 -26.05 1.11
C VAL A 46 -4.87 -26.31 -0.12
N VAL A 47 -4.64 -27.58 -0.44
CA VAL A 47 -3.90 -27.98 -1.63
C VAL A 47 -4.76 -28.88 -2.52
N ASP A 48 -4.82 -28.55 -3.80
CA ASP A 48 -5.31 -29.47 -4.82
C ASP A 48 -4.14 -30.31 -5.31
N LEU A 49 -4.11 -31.58 -4.92
CA LEU A 49 -3.02 -32.51 -5.26
C LEU A 49 -3.01 -32.93 -6.74
N GLU A 50 -4.10 -32.71 -7.48
CA GLU A 50 -4.14 -33.02 -8.91
C GLU A 50 -3.50 -31.90 -9.74
N THR A 51 -3.78 -30.64 -9.38
CA THR A 51 -3.26 -29.47 -10.07
C THR A 51 -1.97 -28.90 -9.45
N GLY A 52 -1.67 -29.23 -8.19
CA GLY A 52 -0.56 -28.68 -7.42
C GLY A 52 -0.81 -27.27 -6.88
N VAL A 53 -2.05 -26.78 -6.96
CA VAL A 53 -2.41 -25.42 -6.54
C VAL A 53 -2.56 -25.36 -5.02
N ILE A 54 -1.91 -24.37 -4.41
CA ILE A 54 -2.03 -24.06 -2.98
C ILE A 54 -2.88 -22.79 -2.84
N THR A 55 -4.01 -22.90 -2.13
CA THR A 55 -4.87 -21.76 -1.83
C THR A 55 -4.72 -21.42 -0.34
N LEU A 56 -4.10 -20.29 -0.05
CA LEU A 56 -4.04 -19.77 1.32
C LEU A 56 -5.43 -19.31 1.77
N ARG A 57 -5.79 -19.59 3.03
CA ARG A 57 -7.07 -19.14 3.61
C ARG A 57 -7.03 -17.71 4.13
N SER A 58 -5.82 -17.22 4.38
CA SER A 58 -5.53 -15.83 4.69
C SER A 58 -4.50 -15.32 3.70
N PRO A 59 -4.60 -14.06 3.23
CA PRO A 59 -3.54 -13.46 2.44
C PRO A 59 -2.19 -13.54 3.15
N LEU A 60 -1.13 -13.79 2.39
CA LEU A 60 0.23 -13.67 2.91
C LEU A 60 0.51 -12.19 3.19
N GLY A 61 1.07 -11.87 4.37
CA GLY A 61 1.57 -10.53 4.66
C GLY A 61 2.62 -10.10 3.64
N ALA A 62 2.71 -8.81 3.33
CA ALA A 62 3.62 -8.31 2.29
C ALA A 62 5.10 -8.55 2.66
N GLU A 63 5.38 -8.66 3.95
CA GLU A 63 6.65 -8.92 4.60
C GLU A 63 6.97 -10.43 4.73
N HIS A 64 6.00 -11.31 4.48
CA HIS A 64 6.19 -12.72 4.76
C HIS A 64 6.74 -13.48 3.55
N THR A 65 7.61 -14.44 3.86
CA THR A 65 8.09 -15.44 2.90
C THR A 65 7.25 -16.71 3.00
N LEU A 66 6.78 -17.21 1.86
CA LEU A 66 6.16 -18.53 1.73
C LEU A 66 7.14 -19.51 1.10
N ALA A 67 7.35 -20.64 1.75
CA ALA A 67 8.18 -21.72 1.25
C ALA A 67 7.55 -23.09 1.55
N ALA A 68 7.92 -24.11 0.80
CA ALA A 68 7.39 -25.45 0.95
C ALA A 68 8.46 -26.53 0.84
N TRP A 69 8.19 -27.65 1.50
CA TRP A 69 8.81 -28.93 1.20
C TRP A 69 7.74 -29.85 0.65
N TYR A 70 8.01 -30.50 -0.49
CA TYR A 70 7.09 -31.47 -1.07
C TYR A 70 7.82 -32.53 -1.87
N ARG A 71 7.10 -33.63 -2.16
CA ARG A 71 7.54 -34.68 -3.08
C ARG A 71 6.59 -34.71 -4.26
N ASP A 72 7.14 -34.59 -5.47
CA ASP A 72 6.33 -34.62 -6.68
C ASP A 72 5.92 -36.04 -7.09
N ALA A 73 5.08 -36.16 -8.13
CA ALA A 73 4.58 -37.43 -8.63
C ALA A 73 5.70 -38.35 -9.20
N SER A 74 6.87 -37.80 -9.53
CA SER A 74 8.05 -38.56 -9.96
C SER A 74 8.86 -39.12 -8.78
N GLY A 75 8.53 -38.68 -7.56
CA GLY A 75 9.21 -39.07 -6.33
C GLY A 75 10.40 -38.18 -5.97
N ILE A 76 10.65 -37.09 -6.72
CA ILE A 76 11.71 -36.12 -6.41
C ILE A 76 11.24 -35.26 -5.24
N GLU A 77 12.14 -35.07 -4.27
CA GLU A 77 11.92 -34.16 -3.13
C GLU A 77 12.43 -32.77 -3.47
N HIS A 78 11.60 -31.77 -3.17
CA HIS A 78 11.92 -30.35 -3.32
C HIS A 78 12.06 -29.77 -1.92
N GLY A 79 13.31 -29.60 -1.47
CA GLY A 79 13.68 -29.22 -0.10
C GLY A 79 14.06 -30.43 0.78
N ASN A 80 14.45 -30.15 2.03
CA ASN A 80 14.82 -31.12 3.05
C ASN A 80 14.47 -30.60 4.45
N VAL A 81 13.64 -31.35 5.18
CA VAL A 81 13.22 -31.04 6.56
C VAL A 81 13.75 -32.05 7.58
N ALA A 82 14.72 -32.89 7.18
CA ALA A 82 15.24 -33.97 8.02
C ALA A 82 16.23 -33.50 9.09
N ASN A 83 16.92 -32.37 8.86
CA ASN A 83 17.68 -31.71 9.92
C ASN A 83 16.69 -31.10 10.91
N ALA A 84 16.92 -31.28 12.22
CA ALA A 84 16.04 -30.77 13.29
C ALA A 84 16.24 -29.28 13.55
N ASP A 85 17.40 -28.72 13.21
CA ASP A 85 17.79 -27.36 13.56
C ASP A 85 17.56 -26.39 12.39
N THR A 86 17.72 -26.87 11.15
CA THR A 86 17.65 -26.03 9.95
C THR A 86 16.79 -26.66 8.86
N LEU A 87 15.88 -25.88 8.28
CA LEU A 87 15.05 -26.27 7.14
C LEU A 87 15.71 -25.87 5.82
N PHE A 88 15.60 -26.73 4.80
CA PHE A 88 15.91 -26.37 3.41
C PHE A 88 14.62 -26.47 2.62
N LEU A 89 14.14 -25.39 2.02
CA LEU A 89 12.80 -25.31 1.44
C LEU A 89 12.85 -24.83 -0.01
N ARG A 90 11.79 -25.13 -0.77
CA ARG A 90 11.50 -24.48 -2.04
C ARG A 90 10.80 -23.15 -1.74
N LEU A 91 11.40 -22.04 -2.13
CA LEU A 91 10.79 -20.71 -2.05
C LEU A 91 9.58 -20.64 -2.99
N LEU A 92 8.41 -20.25 -2.51
CA LEU A 92 7.20 -20.09 -3.34
C LEU A 92 6.88 -18.61 -3.57
N ALA A 93 6.98 -17.80 -2.52
CA ALA A 93 6.86 -16.35 -2.59
C ALA A 93 7.86 -15.71 -1.61
N PRO A 94 8.70 -14.76 -2.06
CA PRO A 94 9.47 -13.90 -1.17
C PRO A 94 8.57 -12.77 -0.64
N PRO A 95 9.07 -11.85 0.20
CA PRO A 95 8.35 -10.62 0.51
C PRO A 95 7.95 -9.90 -0.79
N THR A 96 6.72 -9.38 -0.84
CA THR A 96 6.12 -8.77 -2.03
C THR A 96 7.04 -7.71 -2.64
N GLN A 97 7.69 -6.95 -1.79
CA GLN A 97 8.55 -5.83 -2.16
C GLN A 97 9.84 -6.28 -2.86
N GLU A 98 10.34 -7.47 -2.54
CA GLU A 98 11.53 -8.06 -3.15
C GLU A 98 11.23 -8.86 -4.43
N LEU A 99 10.00 -9.36 -4.59
CA LEU A 99 9.62 -10.27 -5.70
C LEU A 99 10.01 -9.73 -7.09
N TYR A 100 9.85 -8.42 -7.29
CA TYR A 100 10.12 -7.73 -8.55
C TYR A 100 11.47 -7.01 -8.58
N ASP A 101 12.31 -7.20 -7.57
CA ASP A 101 13.72 -6.84 -7.63
C ASP A 101 14.49 -7.90 -8.43
N ASP A 102 15.02 -7.50 -9.59
CA ASP A 102 15.76 -8.41 -10.47
C ASP A 102 17.11 -8.83 -9.86
N GLY A 103 17.68 -8.03 -8.95
CA GLY A 103 18.95 -8.30 -8.26
C GLY A 103 18.83 -9.40 -7.22
N LYS A 104 17.62 -9.58 -6.67
CA LYS A 104 17.31 -10.66 -5.72
C LYS A 104 17.20 -12.05 -6.34
N GLY A 105 17.18 -12.16 -7.67
CA GLY A 105 17.16 -13.47 -8.35
C GLY A 105 15.83 -14.23 -8.25
N TYR A 106 14.74 -13.58 -7.84
CA TYR A 106 13.40 -14.19 -7.71
C TYR A 106 12.60 -14.25 -9.02
N ALA A 107 13.15 -13.76 -10.13
CA ALA A 107 12.47 -13.79 -11.43
C ALA A 107 11.87 -15.17 -11.82
N PRO A 108 12.54 -16.33 -11.59
CA PRO A 108 11.99 -17.64 -11.94
C PRO A 108 10.74 -18.06 -11.15
N ILE A 109 10.47 -17.45 -9.99
CA ILE A 109 9.33 -17.82 -9.14
C ILE A 109 8.12 -16.91 -9.31
N ARG A 110 8.25 -15.81 -10.06
CA ARG A 110 7.13 -14.87 -10.35
C ARG A 110 5.95 -15.53 -11.06
N VAL A 111 6.18 -16.67 -11.71
CA VAL A 111 5.17 -17.46 -12.44
C VAL A 111 4.44 -18.47 -11.55
N LEU A 112 4.89 -18.69 -10.31
CA LEU A 112 4.24 -19.62 -9.38
C LEU A 112 2.94 -19.06 -8.81
N GLU A 113 2.85 -17.73 -8.69
CA GLU A 113 1.64 -17.04 -8.29
C GLU A 113 0.60 -17.06 -9.42
N GLN A 114 -0.62 -17.51 -9.11
CA GLN A 114 -1.73 -17.46 -10.07
C GLN A 114 -2.30 -16.05 -10.17
N LYS A 115 -2.04 -15.39 -11.30
CA LYS A 115 -2.49 -14.01 -11.61
C LYS A 115 -3.73 -13.98 -12.52
N ASN A 116 -4.43 -15.11 -12.62
CA ASN A 116 -5.61 -15.31 -13.46
C ASN A 116 -6.91 -15.51 -12.67
N VAL A 117 -6.85 -15.40 -11.34
CA VAL A 117 -8.01 -15.53 -10.44
C VAL A 117 -8.38 -14.15 -9.89
N TYR A 118 -9.63 -13.74 -10.09
CA TYR A 118 -10.14 -12.42 -9.74
C TYR A 118 -11.25 -12.55 -8.69
N ASN A 119 -11.17 -11.76 -7.63
CA ASN A 119 -12.24 -11.65 -6.64
C ASN A 119 -13.38 -10.77 -7.20
N ILE A 120 -14.60 -11.31 -7.20
CA ILE A 120 -15.81 -10.63 -7.71
C ILE A 120 -16.30 -9.55 -6.72
N GLY A 121 -15.85 -9.60 -5.46
CA GLY A 121 -16.22 -8.69 -4.38
C GLY A 121 -17.48 -9.11 -3.61
N ALA A 122 -18.03 -10.29 -3.91
CA ALA A 122 -19.21 -10.84 -3.26
C ALA A 122 -19.23 -12.38 -3.31
N GLN A 123 -19.86 -13.01 -2.32
CA GLN A 123 -19.98 -14.46 -2.16
C GLN A 123 -21.44 -14.90 -2.30
N ASN A 124 -21.68 -16.19 -2.53
CA ASN A 124 -23.02 -16.77 -2.69
C ASN A 124 -23.83 -16.08 -3.81
N LEU A 125 -23.20 -15.94 -4.96
CA LEU A 125 -23.76 -15.35 -6.17
C LEU A 125 -24.87 -16.23 -6.74
N ASP A 126 -25.96 -15.62 -7.21
CA ASP A 126 -26.94 -16.31 -8.05
C ASP A 126 -26.37 -16.51 -9.46
N SER A 127 -26.08 -17.77 -9.83
CA SER A 127 -25.46 -18.13 -11.09
C SER A 127 -26.24 -17.69 -12.32
N ASP A 128 -27.58 -17.62 -12.22
CA ASP A 128 -28.42 -17.20 -13.35
C ASP A 128 -28.35 -15.69 -13.60
N SER A 129 -27.96 -14.92 -12.59
CA SER A 129 -27.86 -13.46 -12.64
C SER A 129 -26.50 -12.92 -13.09
N PHE A 130 -25.47 -13.77 -13.17
CA PHE A 130 -24.10 -13.37 -13.45
C PHE A 130 -23.91 -12.99 -14.93
N GLU A 131 -23.52 -11.75 -15.16
CA GLU A 131 -23.13 -11.19 -16.45
C GLU A 131 -21.72 -10.59 -16.31
N LEU A 132 -20.81 -10.94 -17.23
CA LEU A 132 -19.47 -10.36 -17.32
C LEU A 132 -19.32 -9.67 -18.68
N ARG A 133 -18.85 -8.42 -18.66
CA ARG A 133 -18.37 -7.70 -19.82
C ARG A 133 -16.91 -7.29 -19.61
N ILE A 134 -16.10 -7.49 -20.64
CA ILE A 134 -14.69 -7.08 -20.62
C ILE A 134 -14.54 -5.96 -21.64
N ILE A 135 -14.18 -4.78 -21.13
CA ILE A 135 -14.01 -3.57 -21.93
C ILE A 135 -12.53 -3.30 -22.08
N ARG A 136 -12.09 -2.96 -23.29
CA ARG A 136 -10.77 -2.45 -23.56
C ARG A 136 -10.81 -0.95 -23.83
N THR A 137 -9.94 -0.20 -23.17
CA THR A 137 -9.72 1.23 -23.42
C THR A 137 -8.28 1.43 -23.86
N GLU A 138 -8.07 2.14 -24.98
CA GLU A 138 -6.71 2.47 -25.41
C GLU A 138 -6.17 3.69 -24.65
N PRO A 139 -4.87 3.73 -24.28
CA PRO A 139 -4.29 4.89 -23.62
C PRO A 139 -4.50 6.17 -24.45
N GLY A 140 -5.11 7.18 -23.86
CA GLY A 140 -5.43 8.45 -24.53
C GLY A 140 -6.68 8.43 -25.43
N SER A 141 -7.41 7.31 -25.48
CA SER A 141 -8.71 7.20 -26.15
C SER A 141 -9.84 7.22 -25.14
N THR A 142 -11.00 7.75 -25.55
CA THR A 142 -12.28 7.60 -24.82
C THR A 142 -13.15 6.49 -25.42
N GLU A 143 -12.63 5.75 -26.40
CA GLU A 143 -13.34 4.63 -27.01
C GLU A 143 -13.24 3.39 -26.13
N GLU A 144 -14.40 2.89 -25.73
CA GLU A 144 -14.56 1.64 -25.00
C GLU A 144 -14.92 0.54 -25.99
N LEU A 145 -14.06 -0.47 -26.10
CA LEU A 145 -14.25 -1.61 -27.00
C LEU A 145 -14.61 -2.84 -26.19
N ASP A 146 -15.80 -3.41 -26.40
CA ASP A 146 -16.23 -4.66 -25.75
C ASP A 146 -15.91 -5.92 -26.59
N ASN A 147 -15.31 -5.73 -27.77
CA ASN A 147 -14.99 -6.78 -28.72
C ASN A 147 -13.67 -6.52 -29.43
N GLN A 148 -13.10 -7.59 -30.00
CA GLN A 148 -12.00 -7.54 -30.95
C GLN A 148 -12.49 -8.14 -32.28
N ASP A 149 -12.47 -7.34 -33.35
CA ASP A 149 -12.93 -7.76 -34.69
C ASP A 149 -14.37 -8.31 -34.71
N GLY A 150 -15.25 -7.78 -33.85
CA GLY A 150 -16.64 -8.23 -33.71
C GLY A 150 -16.83 -9.46 -32.81
N ILE A 151 -15.77 -9.97 -32.18
CA ILE A 151 -15.80 -11.09 -31.23
C ILE A 151 -15.67 -10.53 -29.81
N PRO A 152 -16.65 -10.73 -28.90
CA PRO A 152 -16.58 -10.23 -27.53
C PRO A 152 -15.36 -10.74 -26.77
N TYR A 153 -14.77 -9.91 -25.89
CA TYR A 153 -13.55 -10.29 -25.16
C TYR A 153 -13.72 -11.50 -24.24
N VAL A 154 -14.92 -11.76 -23.71
CA VAL A 154 -15.21 -12.98 -22.95
C VAL A 154 -14.96 -14.25 -23.78
N GLN A 155 -15.25 -14.20 -25.09
CA GLN A 155 -14.95 -15.29 -26.01
C GLN A 155 -13.47 -15.30 -26.41
N VAL A 156 -12.88 -14.13 -26.69
CA VAL A 156 -11.44 -14.00 -27.04
C VAL A 156 -10.54 -14.59 -25.94
N LEU A 157 -10.91 -14.35 -24.67
CA LEU A 157 -10.16 -14.78 -23.49
C LEU A 157 -10.51 -16.20 -23.02
N GLY A 158 -11.39 -16.89 -23.75
CA GLY A 158 -11.72 -18.30 -23.52
C GLY A 158 -12.67 -18.56 -22.34
N LEU A 159 -13.36 -17.52 -21.86
CA LEU A 159 -14.40 -17.63 -20.81
C LEU A 159 -15.78 -18.00 -21.35
N ASP A 160 -15.96 -17.94 -22.68
CA ASP A 160 -17.18 -18.32 -23.41
C ASP A 160 -16.78 -19.09 -24.68
N TYR A 161 -16.78 -20.42 -24.59
CA TYR A 161 -16.50 -21.34 -25.69
C TYR A 161 -17.72 -22.15 -26.14
N LYS A 162 -18.85 -22.10 -25.40
CA LYS A 162 -20.13 -22.75 -25.72
C LYS A 162 -21.27 -22.12 -24.90
N GLY A 163 -22.50 -22.28 -25.35
CA GLY A 163 -23.64 -21.82 -24.57
C GLY A 163 -23.83 -22.57 -23.24
N ILE A 164 -24.44 -21.90 -22.28
CA ILE A 164 -24.68 -22.45 -20.92
C ILE A 164 -25.75 -23.55 -20.94
N ALA A 165 -26.63 -23.56 -21.94
CA ALA A 165 -27.65 -24.58 -22.10
C ALA A 165 -27.03 -25.95 -22.46
N ALA A 166 -27.59 -27.03 -21.91
CA ALA A 166 -27.13 -28.37 -22.20
C ALA A 166 -27.24 -28.69 -23.71
N ASN A 167 -26.08 -28.97 -24.34
CA ASN A 167 -25.89 -29.22 -25.78
C ASN A 167 -25.86 -27.99 -26.69
N ASP A 168 -25.76 -26.78 -26.14
CA ASP A 168 -25.32 -25.66 -26.94
C ASP A 168 -23.80 -25.78 -27.16
N LEU A 169 -23.39 -25.70 -28.43
CA LEU A 169 -21.99 -25.82 -28.85
C LEU A 169 -21.44 -24.49 -29.36
N GLU A 170 -22.29 -23.47 -29.46
CA GLU A 170 -21.90 -22.15 -29.94
C GLU A 170 -21.84 -21.18 -28.74
N PRO A 171 -20.84 -20.29 -28.67
CA PRO A 171 -20.74 -19.26 -27.64
C PRO A 171 -22.01 -18.40 -27.53
N ASP A 172 -22.45 -18.08 -26.31
CA ASP A 172 -23.68 -17.32 -26.03
C ASP A 172 -23.45 -15.98 -25.31
N GLN A 173 -22.19 -15.53 -25.26
CA GLN A 173 -21.71 -14.33 -24.56
C GLN A 173 -21.85 -14.39 -23.04
N ARG A 174 -22.06 -15.57 -22.46
CA ARG A 174 -22.09 -15.78 -21.03
C ARG A 174 -20.90 -16.64 -20.61
N VAL A 175 -20.34 -16.30 -19.45
CA VAL A 175 -19.20 -17.04 -18.91
C VAL A 175 -19.62 -18.44 -18.51
N GLU A 176 -18.84 -19.46 -18.89
CA GLU A 176 -19.16 -20.81 -18.43
C GLU A 176 -19.04 -20.94 -16.91
N PRO A 177 -19.99 -21.63 -16.24
CA PRO A 177 -19.97 -21.84 -14.79
C PRO A 177 -18.70 -22.50 -14.23
N VAL A 178 -17.89 -23.18 -15.05
CA VAL A 178 -16.63 -23.79 -14.61
C VAL A 178 -15.56 -22.76 -14.26
N PHE A 179 -15.68 -21.54 -14.78
CA PHE A 179 -14.74 -20.44 -14.54
C PHE A 179 -15.17 -19.53 -13.39
N VAL A 180 -16.33 -19.79 -12.76
CA VAL A 180 -16.86 -18.97 -11.67
C VAL A 180 -17.17 -19.85 -10.47
N ASP A 181 -16.47 -19.59 -9.36
CA ASP A 181 -16.89 -20.12 -8.06
C ASP A 181 -17.94 -19.17 -7.47
N PHE A 182 -19.21 -19.51 -7.66
CA PHE A 182 -20.33 -18.69 -7.19
C PHE A 182 -20.45 -18.66 -5.65
N GLU A 183 -19.92 -19.66 -4.95
CA GLU A 183 -19.94 -19.68 -3.49
C GLU A 183 -18.80 -18.80 -2.93
N ALA A 184 -17.57 -19.01 -3.41
CA ALA A 184 -16.40 -18.27 -2.97
C ALA A 184 -16.29 -16.85 -3.55
N GLY A 185 -16.97 -16.57 -4.67
CA GLY A 185 -16.96 -15.26 -5.30
C GLY A 185 -15.73 -14.99 -6.16
N THR A 186 -15.23 -15.99 -6.89
CA THR A 186 -14.02 -15.86 -7.72
C THR A 186 -14.29 -16.19 -9.18
N LEU A 187 -13.62 -15.45 -10.08
CA LEU A 187 -13.59 -15.67 -11.53
C LEU A 187 -12.18 -16.11 -11.92
N THR A 188 -12.05 -17.29 -12.53
CA THR A 188 -10.77 -17.86 -12.95
C THR A 188 -10.68 -17.90 -14.47
N PHE A 189 -9.74 -17.14 -15.03
CA PHE A 189 -9.45 -17.23 -16.47
C PHE A 189 -8.74 -18.55 -16.80
N PRO A 190 -9.05 -19.20 -17.95
CA PRO A 190 -8.43 -20.47 -18.32
C PRO A 190 -6.92 -20.36 -18.56
N ASN A 191 -6.44 -19.22 -19.08
CA ASN A 191 -5.02 -18.95 -19.27
C ASN A 191 -4.45 -18.31 -18.01
N ILE A 192 -3.24 -18.71 -17.58
CA ILE A 192 -2.54 -18.14 -16.42
C ILE A 192 -2.08 -16.69 -16.63
N THR A 193 -1.98 -16.26 -17.89
CA THR A 193 -1.67 -14.89 -18.30
C THR A 193 -2.73 -14.39 -19.29
N PRO A 194 -4.00 -14.22 -18.88
CA PRO A 194 -5.14 -14.02 -19.79
C PRO A 194 -4.98 -12.80 -20.69
N PHE A 195 -4.39 -11.71 -20.18
CA PHE A 195 -4.20 -10.47 -20.93
C PHE A 195 -2.86 -10.41 -21.68
N ALA A 196 -2.06 -11.48 -21.65
CA ALA A 196 -0.82 -11.64 -22.41
C ALA A 196 -0.57 -13.12 -22.79
N PRO A 197 -1.48 -13.76 -23.56
CA PRO A 197 -1.46 -15.20 -23.78
C PRO A 197 -0.21 -15.70 -24.55
N ASP A 198 0.40 -14.83 -25.37
CA ASP A 198 1.59 -15.14 -26.19
C ASP A 198 2.93 -15.00 -25.45
N SER A 199 2.97 -14.47 -24.22
CA SER A 199 4.22 -14.36 -23.44
C SER A 199 4.68 -15.66 -22.76
N SER A 200 3.97 -16.77 -23.00
CA SER A 200 4.32 -18.09 -22.46
C SER A 200 5.57 -18.74 -23.09
N VAL A 201 6.32 -18.01 -23.94
CA VAL A 201 7.71 -18.36 -24.29
C VAL A 201 8.67 -17.62 -23.37
N VAL A 202 8.70 -18.02 -22.10
CA VAL A 202 9.94 -17.87 -21.33
C VAL A 202 10.92 -18.88 -21.92
N GLU A 203 12.05 -18.43 -22.45
CA GLU A 203 13.16 -19.33 -22.79
C GLU A 203 13.62 -20.03 -21.50
N VAL A 204 13.01 -21.17 -21.19
CA VAL A 204 13.48 -22.04 -20.12
C VAL A 204 14.73 -22.74 -20.65
N ALA A 205 15.86 -22.55 -19.97
CA ALA A 205 17.08 -23.30 -20.22
C ALA A 205 16.77 -24.81 -20.33
N PRO A 206 17.45 -25.55 -21.22
CA PRO A 206 17.08 -26.94 -21.51
C PRO A 206 17.22 -27.80 -20.25
N GLY A 207 16.08 -28.15 -19.63
CA GLY A 207 16.04 -29.03 -18.45
C GLY A 207 14.90 -28.80 -17.45
N SER A 208 14.18 -27.68 -17.49
CA SER A 208 13.17 -27.36 -16.45
C SER A 208 11.72 -27.35 -16.96
N PHE A 209 10.87 -27.89 -16.09
CA PHE A 209 9.45 -28.23 -16.15
C PHE A 209 8.56 -27.50 -17.18
N SER A 210 7.86 -28.31 -17.96
CA SER A 210 6.90 -27.91 -18.98
C SER A 210 5.48 -27.93 -18.40
N ALA A 211 5.00 -26.80 -17.91
CA ALA A 211 3.56 -26.55 -17.80
C ALA A 211 3.08 -26.06 -19.17
N VAL A 212 2.85 -27.00 -20.08
CA VAL A 212 2.31 -26.72 -21.42
C VAL A 212 0.89 -26.20 -21.26
N ASN A 213 0.64 -25.01 -21.79
CA ASN A 213 -0.68 -24.55 -22.19
C ASN A 213 -1.33 -25.59 -23.11
N VAL A 214 -2.15 -26.47 -22.55
CA VAL A 214 -3.09 -27.27 -23.32
C VAL A 214 -4.48 -26.79 -22.95
N ILE A 215 -5.10 -26.06 -23.87
CA ILE A 215 -6.55 -25.99 -23.93
C ILE A 215 -7.03 -27.42 -24.20
N VAL A 216 -7.28 -28.20 -23.14
CA VAL A 216 -8.00 -29.46 -23.27
C VAL A 216 -9.46 -29.07 -23.40
N ALA A 217 -9.92 -28.83 -24.63
CA ALA A 217 -11.34 -28.99 -24.91
C ALA A 217 -11.76 -30.39 -24.42
N PRO A 218 -12.90 -30.54 -23.71
CA PRO A 218 -13.27 -31.81 -23.11
C PRO A 218 -13.28 -32.92 -24.16
N SER A 219 -12.45 -33.93 -23.92
CA SER A 219 -12.21 -35.05 -24.82
C SER A 219 -13.54 -35.74 -25.18
N GLN A 220 -14.02 -35.53 -26.42
CA GLN A 220 -15.04 -36.39 -26.99
C GLN A 220 -14.41 -37.76 -27.25
N VAL A 221 -14.94 -38.77 -26.56
CA VAL A 221 -14.66 -40.18 -26.77
C VAL A 221 -14.75 -40.52 -28.26
N SER A 222 -13.61 -40.78 -28.88
CA SER A 222 -13.50 -41.22 -30.28
C SER A 222 -14.08 -42.62 -30.43
N THR A 223 -15.30 -42.72 -30.95
CA THR A 223 -15.73 -43.91 -31.68
C THR A 223 -15.38 -43.69 -33.15
N GLY A 224 -14.58 -44.60 -33.70
CA GLY A 224 -13.88 -44.43 -34.97
C GLY A 224 -14.78 -44.04 -36.14
N ARG A 225 -14.59 -42.81 -36.62
CA ARG A 225 -14.89 -42.40 -37.99
C ARG A 225 -13.95 -41.25 -38.36
N ALA A 226 -13.21 -41.40 -39.45
CA ALA A 226 -12.26 -40.41 -39.94
C ALA A 226 -12.94 -39.05 -40.14
N ALA A 227 -12.56 -38.08 -39.32
CA ALA A 227 -12.93 -36.67 -39.49
C ALA A 227 -12.00 -36.05 -40.54
N THR A 228 -12.61 -35.38 -41.52
CA THR A 228 -11.95 -34.41 -42.41
C THR A 228 -11.16 -33.38 -41.59
N PRO A 229 -10.03 -32.85 -42.10
CA PRO A 229 -9.26 -31.84 -41.39
C PRO A 229 -10.15 -30.62 -41.16
N ALA A 230 -10.46 -30.34 -39.91
CA ALA A 230 -11.05 -29.07 -39.52
C ALA A 230 -10.02 -27.98 -39.84
N VAL A 231 -10.46 -26.97 -40.58
CA VAL A 231 -9.74 -25.70 -40.69
C VAL A 231 -9.60 -25.18 -39.27
N GLU A 232 -8.39 -25.17 -38.70
CA GLU A 232 -8.08 -24.35 -37.54
C GLU A 232 -8.39 -22.91 -37.96
N LYS A 233 -9.55 -22.39 -37.54
CA LYS A 233 -9.74 -20.96 -37.46
C LYS A 233 -8.78 -20.51 -36.37
N GLU A 234 -7.65 -19.89 -36.74
CA GLU A 234 -6.89 -19.11 -35.77
C GLU A 234 -7.88 -18.13 -35.14
N GLY A 235 -8.18 -18.32 -33.85
CA GLY A 235 -9.00 -17.38 -33.11
C GLY A 235 -8.33 -16.00 -33.08
N PRO A 236 -9.09 -14.93 -32.80
CA PRO A 236 -8.50 -13.62 -32.58
C PRO A 236 -7.41 -13.70 -31.51
N LYS A 237 -6.17 -13.39 -31.87
CA LYS A 237 -5.06 -13.23 -30.91
C LYS A 237 -5.10 -11.81 -30.37
N LEU A 238 -4.97 -11.64 -29.06
CA LEU A 238 -4.87 -10.30 -28.48
C LEU A 238 -3.69 -9.56 -29.10
N GLN A 239 -3.95 -8.44 -29.77
CA GLN A 239 -2.88 -7.55 -30.21
C GLN A 239 -2.43 -6.72 -29.00
N ARG A 240 -1.30 -7.10 -28.35
CA ARG A 240 -0.26 -6.27 -27.69
C ARG A 240 0.43 -6.98 -26.50
N ASP A 241 1.69 -6.58 -26.26
CA ASP A 241 2.60 -7.05 -25.21
C ASP A 241 2.23 -6.53 -23.80
N ASN A 242 1.19 -7.07 -23.15
CA ASN A 242 0.91 -6.79 -21.73
C ASN A 242 1.61 -7.77 -20.77
N ALA A 243 2.66 -8.45 -21.24
CA ALA A 243 3.46 -9.40 -20.47
C ALA A 243 4.08 -8.77 -19.21
N ILE A 244 4.23 -7.44 -19.20
CA ILE A 244 4.76 -6.71 -18.05
C ILE A 244 3.92 -6.93 -16.79
N LEU A 245 2.59 -7.07 -16.89
CA LEU A 245 1.68 -7.34 -15.76
C LEU A 245 2.04 -8.63 -15.00
N TYR A 246 2.67 -9.58 -15.68
CA TYR A 246 2.98 -10.89 -15.13
C TYR A 246 4.46 -11.03 -14.75
N THR A 247 5.32 -10.15 -15.26
CA THR A 247 6.79 -10.25 -15.17
C THR A 247 7.41 -9.15 -14.30
N LYS A 248 6.71 -8.03 -14.09
CA LYS A 248 7.10 -6.89 -13.26
C LYS A 248 5.89 -6.32 -12.52
N GLU A 249 6.09 -5.71 -11.35
CA GLU A 249 5.03 -4.87 -10.79
C GLU A 249 4.91 -3.60 -11.66
N PRO A 250 3.72 -3.16 -12.06
CA PRO A 250 3.58 -1.98 -12.90
C PRO A 250 3.82 -0.70 -12.07
N THR A 251 5.01 -0.09 -12.15
CA THR A 251 5.30 1.24 -11.56
C THR A 251 4.69 2.40 -12.35
N GLU A 252 4.07 2.14 -13.50
CA GLU A 252 3.41 3.16 -14.33
C GLU A 252 1.95 2.77 -14.58
N PHE A 253 1.11 2.96 -13.55
CA PHE A 253 -0.32 2.60 -13.57
C PHE A 253 -1.14 3.32 -14.65
N PHE A 254 -0.77 4.54 -15.04
CA PHE A 254 -1.64 5.44 -15.81
C PHE A 254 -1.68 5.23 -17.33
N GLY A 255 -0.96 4.24 -17.88
CA GLY A 255 -0.95 3.96 -19.33
C GLY A 255 -1.14 2.49 -19.72
N GLN A 256 -1.22 1.58 -18.74
CA GLN A 256 -1.16 0.13 -18.99
C GLN A 256 -2.44 -0.63 -18.60
N GLN A 257 -3.34 -0.01 -17.84
CA GLN A 257 -4.67 -0.57 -17.57
C GLN A 257 -5.54 -0.45 -18.82
N GLN A 258 -5.44 -1.47 -19.67
CA GLN A 258 -6.18 -1.52 -20.93
C GLN A 258 -7.52 -2.22 -20.80
N TYR A 259 -7.72 -3.09 -19.81
CA TYR A 259 -8.93 -3.91 -19.67
C TYR A 259 -9.65 -3.62 -18.36
N LEU A 260 -10.96 -3.41 -18.44
CA LEU A 260 -11.89 -3.27 -17.33
C LEU A 260 -12.85 -4.46 -17.32
N LEU A 261 -13.01 -5.09 -16.16
CA LEU A 261 -14.01 -6.15 -15.96
C LEU A 261 -15.24 -5.52 -15.32
N GLU A 262 -16.34 -5.48 -16.08
CA GLU A 262 -17.65 -5.08 -15.57
C GLU A 262 -18.46 -6.33 -15.25
N MET A 263 -18.83 -6.48 -13.98
CA MET A 263 -19.59 -7.62 -13.49
C MET A 263 -20.93 -7.15 -12.97
N LYS A 264 -22.00 -7.86 -13.33
CA LYS A 264 -23.34 -7.67 -12.79
C LYS A 264 -23.84 -9.00 -12.27
N PHE A 265 -24.31 -9.01 -11.03
CA PHE A 265 -24.74 -10.21 -10.33
C PHE A 265 -25.70 -9.84 -9.21
N SER A 266 -26.39 -10.84 -8.68
CA SER A 266 -27.25 -10.73 -7.50
C SER A 266 -26.77 -11.69 -6.43
N THR A 267 -26.78 -11.23 -5.17
CA THR A 267 -26.59 -12.07 -4.00
C THR A 267 -27.90 -12.15 -3.21
N PRO A 268 -28.41 -13.35 -2.90
CA PRO A 268 -29.61 -13.49 -2.09
C PRO A 268 -29.31 -13.10 -0.63
N THR A 269 -29.57 -11.84 -0.27
CA THR A 269 -29.44 -11.37 1.13
C THR A 269 -30.82 -11.05 1.73
N PRO A 270 -31.07 -11.41 3.00
CA PRO A 270 -32.26 -10.96 3.71
C PRO A 270 -32.12 -9.50 4.17
N THR A 271 -30.95 -8.89 3.99
CA THR A 271 -30.66 -7.53 4.44
C THR A 271 -30.42 -6.58 3.27
N PHE A 272 -30.77 -5.31 3.49
CA PHE A 272 -30.53 -4.21 2.55
C PHE A 272 -29.94 -3.03 3.31
N ASN A 273 -28.77 -2.57 2.86
CA ASN A 273 -28.05 -1.47 3.49
C ASN A 273 -28.43 -0.15 2.82
N LEU A 274 -28.87 0.83 3.60
CA LEU A 274 -29.21 2.17 3.15
C LEU A 274 -27.96 3.04 2.92
N ASN A 275 -26.77 2.53 3.26
CA ASN A 275 -25.47 3.19 3.12
C ASN A 275 -25.43 4.58 3.79
N ARG A 276 -26.20 4.74 4.87
CA ARG A 276 -26.30 5.95 5.67
C ARG A 276 -26.47 5.57 7.13
N PHE A 277 -25.70 6.22 7.99
CA PHE A 277 -25.86 6.11 9.44
C PHE A 277 -26.89 7.12 9.94
N ASN A 278 -27.44 6.89 11.13
CA ASN A 278 -28.39 7.78 11.80
C ASN A 278 -29.63 8.11 10.96
N ILE A 279 -30.29 7.07 10.47
CA ILE A 279 -31.61 7.19 9.85
C ILE A 279 -32.60 7.75 10.88
N ILE A 280 -33.43 8.71 10.48
CA ILE A 280 -34.46 9.28 11.35
C ILE A 280 -35.55 8.21 11.57
N GLU A 281 -35.82 7.90 12.83
CA GLU A 281 -36.78 6.86 13.20
C GLU A 281 -38.18 7.14 12.62
N GLY A 282 -38.72 6.19 11.85
CA GLY A 282 -40.04 6.30 11.23
C GLY A 282 -40.11 7.15 9.96
N SER A 283 -38.97 7.61 9.43
CA SER A 283 -38.92 8.29 8.13
C SER A 283 -38.98 7.32 6.95
N GLU A 284 -38.76 6.03 7.19
CA GLU A 284 -38.61 5.02 6.15
C GLU A 284 -39.96 4.61 5.53
N THR A 285 -40.01 4.59 4.20
CA THR A 285 -41.08 3.95 3.42
C THR A 285 -40.45 2.87 2.56
N VAL A 286 -40.80 1.61 2.83
CA VAL A 286 -40.24 0.44 2.15
C VAL A 286 -41.31 -0.19 1.25
N LYS A 287 -40.99 -0.40 -0.03
CA LYS A 287 -41.85 -1.10 -0.99
C LYS A 287 -41.11 -2.30 -1.59
N LEU A 288 -41.83 -3.40 -1.79
CA LEU A 288 -41.38 -4.59 -2.51
C LEU A 288 -42.30 -4.83 -3.70
N ASN A 289 -41.77 -4.80 -4.92
CA ASN A 289 -42.53 -4.93 -6.16
C ASN A 289 -43.73 -3.97 -6.23
N GLY A 290 -43.52 -2.73 -5.72
CA GLY A 290 -44.55 -1.70 -5.61
C GLY A 290 -45.53 -1.85 -4.43
N ARG A 291 -45.51 -2.96 -3.69
CA ARG A 291 -46.30 -3.15 -2.47
C ARG A 291 -45.59 -2.55 -1.26
N ALA A 292 -46.21 -1.59 -0.59
CA ALA A 292 -45.72 -1.07 0.68
C ALA A 292 -45.66 -2.19 1.75
N LEU A 293 -44.54 -2.24 2.46
CA LEU A 293 -44.27 -3.19 3.52
C LEU A 293 -44.52 -2.55 4.90
N SER A 294 -44.92 -3.37 5.88
CA SER A 294 -45.16 -2.92 7.26
C SER A 294 -44.00 -3.30 8.18
N ARG A 295 -43.43 -2.32 8.90
CA ARG A 295 -42.37 -2.52 9.90
C ARG A 295 -42.82 -3.47 11.01
N GLY A 296 -41.93 -4.36 11.44
CA GLY A 296 -42.14 -5.40 12.45
C GLY A 296 -42.89 -6.65 11.95
N ALA A 297 -43.59 -6.55 10.81
CA ALA A 297 -44.29 -7.67 10.18
C ALA A 297 -43.53 -8.18 8.94
N ASP A 298 -43.26 -7.28 7.99
CA ASP A 298 -42.60 -7.59 6.73
C ASP A 298 -41.07 -7.34 6.77
N TYR A 299 -40.61 -6.42 7.60
CA TYR A 299 -39.18 -6.08 7.78
C TYR A 299 -38.90 -5.46 9.14
N ASP A 300 -37.64 -5.47 9.57
CA ASP A 300 -37.09 -4.65 10.66
C ASP A 300 -36.04 -3.68 10.13
N ILE A 301 -35.75 -2.61 10.87
CA ILE A 301 -34.73 -1.64 10.51
C ILE A 301 -33.87 -1.30 11.72
N ASN A 302 -32.55 -1.28 11.54
CA ASN A 302 -31.60 -0.68 12.45
C ASN A 302 -31.32 0.75 11.99
N TYR A 303 -31.82 1.73 12.73
CA TYR A 303 -31.70 3.15 12.39
C TYR A 303 -30.28 3.71 12.55
N GLU A 304 -29.48 3.15 13.47
CA GLU A 304 -28.13 3.62 13.72
C GLU A 304 -27.21 3.29 12.55
N PHE A 305 -27.29 2.05 12.05
CA PHE A 305 -26.47 1.55 10.94
C PHE A 305 -27.16 1.62 9.57
N GLY A 306 -28.43 2.05 9.51
CA GLY A 306 -29.21 2.12 8.28
C GLY A 306 -29.36 0.77 7.58
N GLN A 307 -29.63 -0.29 8.33
CA GLN A 307 -29.78 -1.64 7.78
C GLN A 307 -31.22 -2.13 7.93
N ILE A 308 -31.83 -2.54 6.82
CA ILE A 308 -33.14 -3.20 6.80
C ILE A 308 -32.95 -4.71 6.74
N THR A 309 -33.71 -5.45 7.54
CA THR A 309 -33.78 -6.92 7.50
C THR A 309 -35.19 -7.34 7.12
N PHE A 310 -35.34 -7.91 5.94
CA PHE A 310 -36.63 -8.41 5.45
C PHE A 310 -36.98 -9.74 6.10
N ARG A 311 -38.25 -9.86 6.52
CA ARG A 311 -38.85 -11.11 7.00
C ARG A 311 -39.55 -11.88 5.89
N ASN A 312 -39.89 -11.19 4.80
CA ASN A 312 -40.54 -11.77 3.64
C ASN A 312 -39.49 -12.43 2.71
N PRO A 313 -39.52 -13.76 2.49
CA PRO A 313 -38.55 -14.44 1.61
C PRO A 313 -38.57 -13.94 0.17
N GLU A 314 -39.68 -13.36 -0.29
CA GLU A 314 -39.79 -12.75 -1.62
C GLU A 314 -38.82 -11.57 -1.81
N ALA A 315 -38.36 -10.93 -0.73
CA ALA A 315 -37.41 -9.82 -0.80
C ALA A 315 -35.98 -10.26 -1.16
N SER A 316 -35.66 -11.55 -1.02
CA SER A 316 -34.32 -12.09 -1.31
C SER A 316 -34.23 -12.76 -2.70
N ARG A 317 -35.28 -12.66 -3.52
CA ARG A 317 -35.24 -13.15 -4.91
C ARG A 317 -34.45 -12.18 -5.80
N ALA A 318 -33.74 -12.71 -6.80
CA ALA A 318 -32.97 -11.90 -7.75
C ALA A 318 -33.83 -10.93 -8.58
N ASP A 319 -35.12 -11.24 -8.78
CA ASP A 319 -36.09 -10.40 -9.50
C ASP A 319 -36.88 -9.42 -8.60
N ALA A 320 -36.55 -9.35 -7.31
CA ALA A 320 -37.23 -8.46 -6.37
C ALA A 320 -36.82 -6.98 -6.59
N ASN A 321 -37.81 -6.11 -6.77
CA ASN A 321 -37.59 -4.66 -6.80
C ASN A 321 -37.88 -4.05 -5.42
N ILE A 322 -36.85 -3.54 -4.76
CA ILE A 322 -36.93 -2.90 -3.43
C ILE A 322 -36.73 -1.39 -3.59
N GLU A 323 -37.69 -0.61 -3.11
CA GLU A 323 -37.63 0.86 -3.10
C GLU A 323 -37.72 1.32 -1.65
N VAL A 324 -36.77 2.16 -1.22
CA VAL A 324 -36.73 2.72 0.14
C VAL A 324 -36.54 4.22 0.09
N ASP A 325 -37.52 4.95 0.60
CA ASP A 325 -37.42 6.39 0.88
C ASP A 325 -37.14 6.58 2.38
N PHE A 326 -36.20 7.44 2.77
CA PHE A 326 -35.88 7.69 4.19
C PHE A 326 -35.19 9.05 4.39
N GLU A 327 -35.16 9.54 5.62
CA GLU A 327 -34.41 10.72 6.04
C GLU A 327 -33.28 10.31 7.01
N PHE A 328 -32.16 11.04 7.03
CA PHE A 328 -31.02 10.71 7.91
C PHE A 328 -30.31 11.98 8.41
N VAL A 329 -29.57 11.84 9.51
CA VAL A 329 -28.72 12.90 10.08
C VAL A 329 -27.26 12.62 9.75
N PRO A 330 -26.61 13.40 8.87
CA PRO A 330 -25.19 13.20 8.55
C PRO A 330 -24.31 13.44 9.79
N LEU A 331 -23.42 12.49 10.12
CA LEU A 331 -22.44 12.59 11.22
C LEU A 331 -21.30 13.57 10.91
N PHE A 332 -20.86 13.61 9.66
CA PHE A 332 -19.79 14.48 9.17
C PHE A 332 -20.25 15.15 7.87
N GLY A 333 -20.35 16.48 7.87
CA GLY A 333 -20.55 17.28 6.68
C GLY A 333 -19.42 18.28 6.56
N GLN A 334 -18.56 18.14 5.55
CA GLN A 334 -17.52 19.15 5.26
C GLN A 334 -18.16 20.47 4.81
N ALA A 335 -19.31 20.39 4.13
CA ALA A 335 -20.02 21.55 3.62
C ALA A 335 -21.04 22.10 4.62
N LYS A 336 -21.10 23.43 4.77
CA LYS A 336 -22.17 24.10 5.52
C LYS A 336 -23.40 24.20 4.63
N GLU A 337 -24.45 23.47 4.97
CA GLU A 337 -25.73 23.50 4.28
C GLU A 337 -26.73 24.40 5.03
N SER A 338 -27.56 25.11 4.29
CA SER A 338 -28.61 25.97 4.84
C SER A 338 -29.83 25.94 3.95
N LEU A 339 -30.97 25.61 4.54
CA LEU A 339 -32.28 25.64 3.89
C LEU A 339 -33.16 26.67 4.59
N ALA A 340 -33.68 27.63 3.84
CA ALA A 340 -34.64 28.61 4.32
C ALA A 340 -35.87 28.58 3.41
N GLY A 341 -37.06 28.65 3.99
CA GLY A 341 -38.29 28.53 3.22
C GLY A 341 -39.45 29.33 3.78
N VAL A 342 -40.37 29.68 2.89
CA VAL A 342 -41.69 30.19 3.25
C VAL A 342 -42.74 29.46 2.44
N SER A 343 -43.76 28.95 3.12
CA SER A 343 -44.91 28.31 2.49
C SER A 343 -46.19 28.95 3.00
N GLY A 344 -47.07 29.32 2.08
CA GLY A 344 -48.38 29.89 2.39
C GLY A 344 -49.48 29.07 1.73
N THR A 345 -50.53 28.76 2.47
CA THR A 345 -51.76 28.17 1.93
C THR A 345 -52.93 29.08 2.24
N TYR A 346 -53.66 29.46 1.20
CA TYR A 346 -54.88 30.24 1.31
C TYR A 346 -56.07 29.39 0.86
N ASN A 347 -56.99 29.13 1.78
CA ASN A 347 -58.25 28.44 1.50
C ASN A 347 -59.32 29.51 1.20
N PHE A 348 -59.61 29.73 -0.09
CA PHE A 348 -60.69 30.66 -0.51
C PHE A 348 -62.07 30.14 -0.08
N SER A 349 -62.22 28.81 0.02
CA SER A 349 -63.41 28.12 0.52
C SER A 349 -63.02 26.72 1.02
N PRO A 350 -63.92 25.93 1.63
CA PRO A 350 -63.66 24.52 1.95
C PRO A 350 -63.25 23.68 0.73
N ASN A 351 -63.61 24.14 -0.48
CA ASN A 351 -63.42 23.41 -1.72
C ASN A 351 -62.45 24.11 -2.69
N THR A 352 -61.82 25.22 -2.30
CA THR A 352 -60.86 25.95 -3.15
C THR A 352 -59.62 26.31 -2.34
N ARG A 353 -58.48 25.79 -2.76
CA ARG A 353 -57.19 26.00 -2.11
C ARG A 353 -56.16 26.51 -3.10
N LEU A 354 -55.35 27.48 -2.67
CA LEU A 354 -54.14 27.90 -3.35
C LEU A 354 -52.98 27.83 -2.37
N SER A 355 -51.91 27.14 -2.75
CA SER A 355 -50.70 26.99 -1.96
C SER A 355 -49.51 27.48 -2.76
N SER A 356 -48.55 28.13 -2.11
CA SER A 356 -47.27 28.50 -2.72
C SER A 356 -46.15 28.32 -1.72
N SER A 357 -45.04 27.75 -2.17
CA SER A 357 -43.85 27.54 -1.37
C SER A 357 -42.63 28.05 -2.10
N TRP A 358 -41.72 28.67 -1.36
CA TRP A 358 -40.44 29.16 -1.85
C TRP A 358 -39.35 28.67 -0.92
N LEU A 359 -38.34 28.00 -1.46
CA LEU A 359 -37.24 27.36 -0.76
C LEU A 359 -35.92 27.84 -1.34
N TYR A 360 -35.08 28.41 -0.49
CA TYR A 360 -33.71 28.77 -0.79
C TYR A 360 -32.78 27.78 -0.09
N PHE A 361 -31.98 27.06 -0.87
CA PHE A 361 -30.96 26.15 -0.39
C PHE A 361 -29.57 26.67 -0.78
N SER A 362 -28.63 26.63 0.15
CA SER A 362 -27.24 27.03 -0.06
C SER A 362 -26.30 26.01 0.58
N ARG A 363 -25.28 25.59 -0.18
CA ARG A 363 -24.18 24.74 0.27
C ARG A 363 -22.87 25.53 0.10
N ALA A 364 -22.10 25.66 1.18
CA ALA A 364 -20.79 26.30 1.17
C ALA A 364 -19.68 25.28 1.47
N THR A 365 -18.52 25.45 0.85
CA THR A 365 -17.32 24.64 1.08
C THR A 365 -16.31 25.42 1.93
N PRO A 366 -15.63 24.78 2.91
CA PRO A 366 -14.56 25.39 3.67
C PRO A 366 -13.27 25.53 2.85
N GLU A 367 -13.11 24.73 1.79
CA GLU A 367 -11.91 24.72 0.96
C GLU A 367 -11.75 26.02 0.16
N GLU A 368 -10.54 26.57 0.16
CA GLU A 368 -10.21 27.71 -0.70
C GLU A 368 -10.24 27.30 -2.18
N ARG A 369 -9.71 26.12 -2.50
CA ARG A 369 -9.63 25.52 -3.84
C ARG A 369 -10.57 24.32 -3.99
N PRO A 370 -11.87 24.51 -4.25
CA PRO A 370 -12.81 23.39 -4.30
C PRO A 370 -12.55 22.46 -5.49
N LYS A 371 -12.50 21.15 -5.20
CA LYS A 371 -12.39 20.08 -6.20
C LYS A 371 -13.73 19.82 -6.90
N LEU A 372 -13.68 19.15 -8.04
CA LEU A 372 -14.88 18.73 -8.80
C LEU A 372 -15.82 17.90 -7.91
N GLY A 373 -17.10 18.27 -7.85
CA GLY A 373 -18.11 17.65 -6.99
C GLY A 373 -18.23 18.25 -5.57
N GLN A 374 -17.29 19.13 -5.18
CA GLN A 374 -17.31 19.86 -3.91
C GLN A 374 -17.59 21.36 -4.08
N GLU A 375 -18.15 21.75 -5.22
CA GLU A 375 -18.43 23.14 -5.54
C GLU A 375 -19.52 23.71 -4.61
N PRO A 376 -19.35 24.95 -4.11
CA PRO A 376 -20.40 25.61 -3.37
C PRO A 376 -21.55 25.95 -4.32
N SER A 377 -22.78 25.59 -3.96
CA SER A 377 -23.94 25.72 -4.83
C SER A 377 -25.13 26.35 -4.12
N ARG A 378 -26.04 26.92 -4.90
CA ARG A 378 -27.29 27.51 -4.40
C ARG A 378 -28.44 27.14 -5.34
N ILE A 379 -29.63 27.00 -4.80
CA ILE A 379 -30.84 26.79 -5.61
C ILE A 379 -32.04 27.47 -4.94
N LEU A 380 -32.82 28.18 -5.74
CA LEU A 380 -34.13 28.71 -5.35
C LEU A 380 -35.21 27.89 -6.07
N VAL A 381 -36.06 27.23 -5.30
CA VAL A 381 -37.21 26.47 -5.80
C VAL A 381 -38.49 27.16 -5.35
N GLY A 382 -39.41 27.41 -6.27
CA GLY A 382 -40.72 27.97 -5.99
C GLY A 382 -41.81 27.09 -6.58
N ASN A 383 -42.95 26.94 -5.91
CA ASN A 383 -44.13 26.31 -6.47
C ASN A 383 -45.41 27.11 -6.23
N LEU A 384 -46.41 26.81 -7.06
CA LEU A 384 -47.78 27.29 -6.96
C LEU A 384 -48.71 26.12 -7.28
N TYR A 385 -49.49 25.70 -6.28
CA TYR A 385 -50.45 24.62 -6.35
C TYR A 385 -51.87 25.18 -6.18
N GLY A 386 -52.77 24.87 -7.09
CA GLY A 386 -54.18 25.25 -7.04
C GLY A 386 -55.08 24.02 -7.07
N GLN A 387 -56.13 24.03 -6.25
CA GLN A 387 -57.15 23.00 -6.21
C GLN A 387 -58.54 23.63 -6.15
N TRP A 388 -59.46 23.10 -6.95
CA TRP A 388 -60.86 23.46 -6.94
C TRP A 388 -61.74 22.22 -7.05
N ILE A 389 -62.60 22.02 -6.07
CA ILE A 389 -63.57 20.92 -5.98
C ILE A 389 -64.97 21.53 -6.11
N THR A 390 -65.83 20.89 -6.91
CA THR A 390 -67.23 21.27 -7.04
C THR A 390 -68.10 20.03 -7.20
N ASN A 391 -69.37 20.10 -6.79
CA ASN A 391 -70.31 18.99 -6.89
C ASN A 391 -71.41 19.31 -7.92
N PRO A 392 -71.13 19.17 -9.22
CA PRO A 392 -72.06 19.59 -10.27
C PRO A 392 -73.25 18.62 -10.37
N GLY A 393 -74.43 19.05 -9.92
CA GLY A 393 -75.65 18.25 -9.96
C GLY A 393 -76.09 17.81 -11.36
N PHE A 394 -75.66 18.51 -12.41
CA PHE A 394 -75.92 18.10 -13.79
C PHE A 394 -75.21 16.79 -14.16
N MET A 395 -74.05 16.50 -13.57
CA MET A 395 -73.33 15.24 -13.80
C MET A 395 -74.06 14.06 -13.15
N THR A 396 -74.54 14.21 -11.90
CA THR A 396 -75.39 13.18 -11.26
C THR A 396 -76.66 12.95 -12.08
N SER A 397 -77.24 14.03 -12.62
CA SER A 397 -78.44 13.95 -13.46
C SER A 397 -78.17 13.25 -14.80
N LEU A 398 -77.00 13.48 -15.41
CA LEU A 398 -76.59 12.83 -16.65
C LEU A 398 -76.36 11.33 -16.46
N VAL A 399 -75.77 10.93 -15.33
CA VAL A 399 -75.63 9.50 -14.96
C VAL A 399 -77.00 8.85 -14.77
N ASN A 400 -77.94 9.53 -14.11
CA ASN A 400 -79.32 9.06 -13.93
C ASN A 400 -80.16 9.05 -15.22
N ALA A 401 -79.67 9.63 -16.31
CA ALA A 401 -80.30 9.56 -17.63
C ALA A 401 -79.98 8.26 -18.38
N LEU A 402 -79.01 7.45 -17.91
CA LEU A 402 -78.71 6.14 -18.47
C LEU A 402 -79.74 5.10 -18.01
N PRO A 403 -80.37 4.34 -18.93
CA PRO A 403 -81.34 3.31 -18.55
C PRO A 403 -80.68 2.24 -17.67
N LEU A 404 -81.42 1.76 -16.65
CA LEU A 404 -81.01 0.77 -15.62
C LEU A 404 -80.06 1.28 -14.51
N VAL A 405 -79.64 2.55 -14.51
CA VAL A 405 -78.78 3.13 -13.45
C VAL A 405 -79.53 4.22 -12.68
N ARG A 406 -79.53 4.16 -11.35
CA ARG A 406 -80.05 5.21 -10.46
C ARG A 406 -79.11 5.38 -9.27
N SER A 407 -78.57 6.58 -9.10
CA SER A 407 -77.71 6.94 -7.97
C SER A 407 -78.21 8.22 -7.31
N ASN A 408 -78.23 8.21 -5.97
CA ASN A 408 -78.51 9.38 -5.14
C ASN A 408 -77.23 10.07 -4.65
N GLU A 409 -76.06 9.52 -5.02
CA GLU A 409 -74.76 10.07 -4.60
C GLU A 409 -74.41 11.33 -5.42
N THR A 410 -73.88 12.34 -4.73
CA THR A 410 -73.45 13.60 -5.34
C THR A 410 -72.20 13.39 -6.20
N SER A 411 -72.23 13.85 -7.45
CA SER A 411 -71.03 13.85 -8.30
C SER A 411 -70.03 14.88 -7.79
N GLU A 412 -68.74 14.58 -7.85
CA GLU A 412 -67.65 15.48 -7.52
C GLU A 412 -66.76 15.69 -8.75
N PHE A 413 -66.37 16.93 -8.99
CA PHE A 413 -65.45 17.33 -10.03
C PHE A 413 -64.32 18.13 -9.40
N GLN A 414 -63.10 17.62 -9.55
CA GLN A 414 -61.88 18.23 -9.00
C GLN A 414 -60.96 18.65 -10.15
N VAL A 415 -60.49 19.88 -10.08
CA VAL A 415 -59.41 20.41 -10.90
C VAL A 415 -58.25 20.73 -9.97
N GLN A 416 -57.07 20.19 -10.29
CA GLN A 416 -55.84 20.54 -9.61
C GLN A 416 -54.75 20.83 -10.63
N GLY A 417 -53.83 21.71 -10.26
CA GLY A 417 -52.68 22.05 -11.06
C GLY A 417 -51.54 22.56 -10.20
N GLU A 418 -50.32 22.22 -10.60
CA GLU A 418 -49.10 22.72 -9.98
C GLU A 418 -48.20 23.30 -11.06
N THR A 419 -47.54 24.41 -10.74
CA THR A 419 -46.42 24.94 -11.51
C THR A 419 -45.26 25.17 -10.56
N ALA A 420 -44.05 24.81 -11.00
CA ALA A 420 -42.84 24.99 -10.22
C ALA A 420 -41.76 25.71 -11.05
N LEU A 421 -40.90 26.42 -10.36
CA LEU A 421 -39.75 27.14 -10.89
C LEU A 421 -38.52 26.72 -10.10
N SER A 422 -37.42 26.47 -10.80
CA SER A 422 -36.12 26.19 -10.20
C SER A 422 -35.07 27.11 -10.82
N ILE A 423 -34.34 27.83 -9.98
CA ILE A 423 -33.23 28.70 -10.38
C ILE A 423 -31.98 28.20 -9.66
N PRO A 424 -31.22 27.28 -10.29
CA PRO A 424 -29.97 26.79 -9.75
C PRO A 424 -28.80 27.73 -10.07
N ASN A 425 -27.88 27.86 -9.13
CA ASN A 425 -26.51 28.31 -9.33
C ASN A 425 -25.59 27.17 -8.87
N PRO A 426 -25.11 26.32 -9.80
CA PRO A 426 -24.37 25.10 -9.47
C PRO A 426 -22.98 25.38 -8.88
N ASN A 427 -22.39 26.56 -9.14
CA ASN A 427 -21.09 26.94 -8.59
C ASN A 427 -21.03 28.45 -8.29
N THR A 428 -21.10 28.82 -7.01
CA THR A 428 -21.06 30.22 -6.59
C THR A 428 -19.67 30.85 -6.62
N LYS A 429 -18.60 30.04 -6.69
CA LYS A 429 -17.21 30.50 -6.78
C LYS A 429 -16.75 30.69 -8.24
N ASN A 430 -17.46 30.13 -9.23
CA ASN A 430 -17.11 30.16 -10.65
C ASN A 430 -15.72 29.58 -10.99
N GLU A 431 -15.14 28.79 -10.10
CA GLU A 431 -13.88 28.07 -10.29
C GLU A 431 -14.03 26.66 -9.73
N VAL A 432 -13.29 25.71 -10.31
CA VAL A 432 -13.18 24.34 -9.85
C VAL A 432 -11.79 23.85 -10.19
N TYR A 433 -11.18 23.13 -9.26
CA TYR A 433 -9.84 22.58 -9.41
C TYR A 433 -9.98 21.11 -9.79
N ILE A 434 -9.41 20.74 -10.95
CA ILE A 434 -9.30 19.32 -11.35
C ILE A 434 -8.21 18.65 -10.51
N ASP A 435 -7.15 19.41 -10.24
CA ASP A 435 -6.04 19.06 -9.37
C ASP A 435 -5.53 20.36 -8.72
N ASP A 436 -5.33 20.33 -7.41
CA ASP A 436 -4.74 21.44 -6.65
C ASP A 436 -3.25 21.24 -6.36
N MET A 437 -2.70 20.10 -6.77
CA MET A 437 -1.31 19.66 -6.56
C MET A 437 -0.90 19.64 -5.08
N GLU A 438 -1.86 19.67 -4.15
CA GLU A 438 -1.54 19.66 -2.72
C GLU A 438 -1.10 18.27 -2.26
N GLY A 439 -1.61 17.21 -2.89
CA GLY A 439 -1.26 15.82 -2.61
C GLY A 439 -0.23 15.22 -3.57
N VAL A 440 0.47 16.03 -4.37
CA VAL A 440 1.47 15.52 -5.34
C VAL A 440 2.79 15.14 -4.67
N GLU A 441 3.03 15.67 -3.46
CA GLU A 441 4.20 15.37 -2.67
C GLU A 441 3.92 14.16 -1.77
N ASP A 442 4.54 13.03 -2.11
CA ASP A 442 4.58 11.85 -1.27
C ASP A 442 5.99 11.72 -0.69
N SER A 443 6.18 12.26 0.51
CA SER A 443 7.47 12.32 1.21
C SER A 443 7.64 11.16 2.19
N ARG A 444 8.81 10.51 2.15
CA ARG A 444 9.26 9.58 3.20
C ARG A 444 10.33 10.29 4.03
N GLU A 445 9.97 10.75 5.22
CA GLU A 445 10.92 11.38 6.14
C GLU A 445 11.80 10.32 6.81
N PHE A 446 13.10 10.61 6.93
CA PHE A 446 14.00 9.84 7.78
C PHE A 446 13.98 10.44 9.19
N PRO A 447 13.61 9.68 10.22
CA PRO A 447 13.59 10.21 11.57
C PRO A 447 14.98 10.68 12.00
N ILE A 448 15.04 11.92 12.49
CA ILE A 448 16.27 12.55 13.00
C ILE A 448 16.54 12.25 14.48
N THR A 449 15.77 11.35 15.10
CA THR A 449 15.92 10.98 16.50
C THR A 449 17.09 10.01 16.70
N ARG A 450 18.02 10.32 17.61
CA ARG A 450 19.21 9.53 17.91
C ARG A 450 18.91 8.05 18.15
N GLY A 451 17.77 7.75 18.77
CA GLY A 451 17.46 6.40 19.22
C GLY A 451 17.06 5.41 18.15
N VAL A 452 16.96 5.83 16.88
CA VAL A 452 16.70 4.93 15.75
C VAL A 452 17.91 4.77 14.83
N TRP A 453 19.06 5.28 15.26
CA TRP A 453 20.33 5.24 14.53
C TRP A 453 21.36 4.50 15.36
N ASN A 454 22.11 3.63 14.70
CA ASN A 454 23.19 2.83 15.26
C ASN A 454 24.51 3.25 14.61
N PRO A 455 25.67 2.87 15.19
CA PRO A 455 26.95 2.98 14.49
C PRO A 455 26.87 2.32 13.11
N ALA A 456 27.56 2.90 12.14
CA ALA A 456 27.57 2.37 10.78
C ALA A 456 28.67 1.33 10.59
N SER A 457 28.41 0.33 9.74
CA SER A 457 29.45 -0.56 9.21
C SER A 457 30.35 0.16 8.21
N GLU A 458 31.55 -0.40 7.99
CA GLU A 458 32.53 0.16 7.08
C GLU A 458 31.98 0.27 5.63
N PRO A 459 32.04 1.44 4.98
CA PRO A 459 31.57 1.58 3.61
C PRO A 459 32.36 0.75 2.60
N ALA A 460 31.69 -0.22 1.97
CA ALA A 460 32.26 -1.05 0.92
C ALA A 460 32.16 -0.36 -0.45
N GLY A 461 33.09 0.51 -0.86
CA GLY A 461 32.98 1.05 -2.23
C GLY A 461 34.02 2.07 -2.69
N PRO A 462 34.08 2.32 -4.01
CA PRO A 462 35.10 3.14 -4.64
C PRO A 462 34.66 4.59 -4.60
N THR A 463 34.65 5.26 -3.44
CA THR A 463 34.86 6.71 -3.56
C THR A 463 36.24 6.88 -4.24
N PRO A 464 36.41 7.82 -5.20
CA PRO A 464 37.67 7.99 -5.92
C PRO A 464 38.93 8.19 -5.04
N ASP A 465 38.71 8.39 -3.74
CA ASP A 465 39.73 8.53 -2.70
C ASP A 465 39.85 7.31 -1.76
N LEU A 466 38.82 6.47 -1.57
CA LEU A 466 38.89 5.25 -0.72
C LEU A 466 39.72 4.13 -1.38
N ASP A 467 39.62 3.95 -2.71
CA ASP A 467 40.40 2.94 -3.46
C ASP A 467 41.93 3.16 -3.39
N LYS A 468 42.38 4.36 -2.99
CA LYS A 468 43.81 4.69 -2.84
C LYS A 468 44.30 4.60 -1.40
N ARG A 469 43.41 4.26 -0.45
CA ARG A 469 43.65 4.34 1.00
C ARG A 469 43.21 3.09 1.77
N ALA A 470 43.05 1.94 1.11
CA ALA A 470 42.59 0.68 1.73
C ALA A 470 43.36 0.27 3.01
N ASP A 471 44.57 0.80 3.23
CA ASP A 471 45.40 0.54 4.41
C ASP A 471 45.21 1.58 5.55
N GLN A 472 44.35 2.60 5.36
CA GLN A 472 44.27 3.84 6.16
C GLN A 472 42.85 4.34 6.48
N VAL A 473 41.79 3.67 6.04
CA VAL A 473 40.40 4.08 6.34
C VAL A 473 40.07 3.68 7.77
N ARG A 474 40.28 4.59 8.72
CA ARG A 474 39.95 4.35 10.13
C ARG A 474 38.66 5.08 10.48
N PRO A 475 37.69 4.43 11.14
CA PRO A 475 36.58 5.14 11.75
C PRO A 475 37.14 6.13 12.79
N LEU A 476 36.67 7.36 12.75
CA LEU A 476 36.99 8.39 13.74
C LEU A 476 36.01 8.27 14.91
N PRO A 477 36.48 8.33 16.16
CA PRO A 477 35.61 8.45 17.32
C PRO A 477 34.72 9.71 17.19
N PHE A 478 33.43 9.55 17.43
CA PHE A 478 32.44 10.61 17.29
C PHE A 478 31.23 10.34 18.17
N ALA A 479 30.49 11.40 18.52
CA ALA A 479 29.19 11.31 19.16
C ALA A 479 28.11 11.81 18.21
N PHE A 480 26.92 11.20 18.28
CA PHE A 480 25.72 11.63 17.57
C PHE A 480 24.54 11.77 18.54
N TYR A 481 23.82 12.89 18.50
CA TYR A 481 22.78 13.19 19.51
C TYR A 481 21.76 14.22 19.03
N ASN A 482 20.65 14.33 19.77
CA ASN A 482 19.67 15.40 19.60
C ASN A 482 19.94 16.50 20.62
N PRO A 483 20.48 17.67 20.24
CA PRO A 483 20.76 18.75 21.16
C PRO A 483 19.46 19.44 21.63
N GLU A 484 19.33 19.67 22.95
CA GLU A 484 18.13 20.32 23.52
C GLU A 484 18.00 21.81 23.13
N ASN A 485 16.86 22.18 22.52
CA ASN A 485 16.44 23.57 22.26
C ASN A 485 17.50 24.45 21.56
N THR A 486 18.19 23.89 20.57
CA THR A 486 19.28 24.61 19.89
C THR A 486 18.89 25.24 18.56
N VAL A 487 17.93 24.67 17.83
CA VAL A 487 17.57 25.09 16.47
C VAL A 487 16.09 25.45 16.41
N ARG A 488 15.77 26.61 15.85
CA ARG A 488 14.40 27.06 15.66
C ARG A 488 13.90 26.71 14.26
N ARG A 489 12.60 26.45 14.14
CA ARG A 489 11.96 26.15 12.86
C ARG A 489 12.22 27.22 11.80
N GLY A 490 12.16 28.48 12.19
CA GLY A 490 12.38 29.62 11.30
C GLY A 490 13.83 29.78 10.82
N GLU A 491 14.80 29.07 11.42
CA GLU A 491 16.19 29.06 10.95
C GLU A 491 16.38 28.10 9.76
N VAL A 492 15.51 27.08 9.64
CA VAL A 492 15.57 26.04 8.60
C VAL A 492 14.50 26.23 7.53
N PHE A 493 13.23 26.43 7.93
CA PHE A 493 12.06 26.45 7.02
C PHE A 493 11.48 27.86 6.82
N LEU A 494 12.26 28.73 6.17
CA LEU A 494 11.99 30.18 6.12
C LEU A 494 10.72 30.58 5.36
N GLU A 495 10.28 29.79 4.37
CA GLU A 495 9.10 30.12 3.54
C GLU A 495 7.78 29.53 4.08
N GLN A 496 7.85 28.56 5.00
CA GLN A 496 6.68 27.79 5.48
C GLN A 496 6.28 28.12 6.92
N ALA A 497 7.12 28.82 7.67
CA ALA A 497 6.84 29.15 9.07
C ALA A 497 6.14 30.51 9.19
N THR A 498 4.98 30.56 9.86
CA THR A 498 4.41 31.84 10.32
C THR A 498 5.34 32.47 11.37
N GLU A 499 5.20 33.78 11.64
CA GLU A 499 6.01 34.46 12.69
C GLU A 499 5.95 33.75 14.06
N ARG A 500 4.85 33.05 14.35
CA ARG A 500 4.65 32.29 15.57
C ARG A 500 5.35 30.92 15.51
N ASP A 501 5.13 30.17 14.43
CA ASP A 501 5.66 28.80 14.29
C ASP A 501 7.18 28.80 14.07
N GLY A 502 7.74 29.89 13.53
CA GLY A 502 9.18 30.04 13.35
C GLY A 502 9.97 30.11 14.66
N GLN A 503 9.32 30.39 15.79
CA GLN A 503 9.97 30.45 17.11
C GLN A 503 10.07 29.08 17.79
N ASP A 504 9.32 28.09 17.32
CA ASP A 504 9.31 26.75 17.91
C ASP A 504 10.65 26.04 17.65
N PHE A 505 11.16 25.35 18.67
CA PHE A 505 12.35 24.53 18.51
C PHE A 505 12.04 23.28 17.72
N ILE A 506 12.90 22.97 16.76
CA ILE A 506 12.87 21.69 16.04
C ILE A 506 13.98 20.80 16.55
N GLN A 507 13.77 19.51 16.44
CA GLN A 507 14.80 18.53 16.67
C GLN A 507 15.78 18.53 15.48
N VAL A 508 17.04 18.22 15.73
CA VAL A 508 18.08 17.99 14.72
C VAL A 508 18.94 16.82 15.16
N LEU A 509 19.59 16.13 14.24
CA LEU A 509 20.64 15.17 14.56
C LEU A 509 22.00 15.85 14.42
N GLU A 510 22.75 15.92 15.51
CA GLU A 510 24.08 16.51 15.54
C GLU A 510 25.15 15.44 15.60
N PHE A 511 26.21 15.61 14.80
CA PHE A 511 27.40 14.77 14.79
C PHE A 511 28.60 15.59 15.25
N ARG A 512 29.40 15.04 16.15
CA ARG A 512 30.57 15.71 16.70
C ARG A 512 31.76 14.78 16.79
N THR A 513 32.88 15.14 16.16
CA THR A 513 34.11 14.36 16.24
C THR A 513 34.75 14.48 17.62
N GLU A 514 35.21 13.35 18.13
CA GLU A 514 35.97 13.28 19.38
C GLU A 514 37.47 13.39 19.12
N ARG A 515 38.26 13.49 20.19
CA ARG A 515 39.66 13.91 20.12
C ARG A 515 40.51 12.94 19.29
N ALA A 516 40.77 13.28 18.02
CA ALA A 516 41.78 12.57 17.25
C ALA A 516 43.17 12.75 17.85
N SER A 517 43.95 11.67 17.90
CA SER A 517 45.31 11.65 18.47
C SER A 517 46.35 12.36 17.59
N SER A 518 45.97 12.81 16.39
CA SER A 518 46.81 13.62 15.49
C SER A 518 45.95 14.61 14.67
N PRO A 519 46.32 15.91 14.57
CA PRO A 519 45.61 16.91 13.78
C PRO A 519 45.62 16.68 12.24
N ASP A 520 46.26 15.60 11.77
CA ASP A 520 46.32 15.22 10.36
C ASP A 520 45.55 13.91 10.06
N SER A 521 44.75 13.39 11.00
CA SER A 521 43.96 12.17 10.76
C SER A 521 42.74 12.51 9.90
N THR A 522 42.74 12.00 8.66
CA THR A 522 41.54 11.94 7.82
C THR A 522 40.96 10.54 7.97
N GLY A 523 39.67 10.46 8.25
CA GLY A 523 38.93 9.21 8.46
C GLY A 523 37.44 9.44 8.26
N TRP A 524 36.64 8.41 8.47
CA TRP A 524 35.19 8.45 8.28
C TRP A 524 34.46 8.26 9.59
N PHE A 525 33.21 8.69 9.66
CA PHE A 525 32.30 8.34 10.75
C PHE A 525 30.87 8.39 10.22
N GLY A 526 29.97 7.62 10.82
CA GLY A 526 28.61 7.56 10.32
C GLY A 526 27.71 6.70 11.18
N VAL A 527 26.42 6.80 10.85
CA VAL A 527 25.35 6.05 11.48
C VAL A 527 24.54 5.34 10.42
N MET A 528 23.97 4.20 10.78
CA MET A 528 23.04 3.49 9.92
C MET A 528 21.77 3.09 10.68
N ARG A 529 20.77 2.69 9.91
CA ARG A 529 19.52 2.18 10.45
C ARG A 529 18.86 1.22 9.47
N ASN A 530 18.04 0.34 10.03
CA ASN A 530 17.04 -0.37 9.26
C ASN A 530 15.87 0.58 8.89
N LEU A 531 15.42 0.50 7.64
CA LEU A 531 14.23 1.17 7.10
C LEU A 531 13.02 0.25 7.17
N SER A 532 13.21 -1.00 6.75
CA SER A 532 12.26 -2.10 6.79
C SER A 532 13.03 -3.42 6.69
N SER A 533 12.62 -4.42 7.45
CA SER A 533 13.19 -5.79 7.40
C SER A 533 12.97 -6.50 6.08
N VAL A 534 12.03 -6.01 5.25
CA VAL A 534 11.70 -6.55 3.93
C VAL A 534 11.93 -5.55 2.80
N GLY A 535 12.52 -4.40 3.14
CA GLY A 535 12.78 -3.30 2.23
C GLY A 535 11.61 -2.34 2.05
N GLU A 536 11.94 -1.13 1.63
CA GLU A 536 11.02 -0.02 1.36
C GLU A 536 11.04 0.39 -0.12
N ASN A 537 9.85 0.72 -0.66
CA ASN A 537 9.68 1.05 -2.08
C ASN A 537 9.99 2.51 -2.37
N PHE A 538 11.14 2.76 -2.99
CA PHE A 538 11.60 4.07 -3.40
C PHE A 538 11.55 4.24 -4.93
N SER A 539 10.91 3.33 -5.67
CA SER A 539 10.91 3.33 -7.14
C SER A 539 10.14 4.49 -7.77
N GLU A 540 9.13 5.05 -7.08
CA GLU A 540 8.39 6.24 -7.52
C GLU A 540 8.95 7.55 -6.95
N LYS A 541 9.90 7.46 -5.99
CA LYS A 541 10.54 8.63 -5.38
C LYS A 541 11.54 9.24 -6.37
N LYS A 542 11.53 10.58 -6.45
CA LYS A 542 12.36 11.32 -7.43
C LYS A 542 13.53 12.04 -6.81
N PHE A 543 13.35 12.62 -5.63
CA PHE A 543 14.34 13.45 -4.96
C PHE A 543 14.67 12.89 -3.59
N LEU A 544 15.95 12.99 -3.25
CA LEU A 544 16.45 12.89 -1.89
C LEU A 544 16.78 14.31 -1.44
N GLU A 545 16.28 14.68 -0.27
CA GLU A 545 16.40 16.01 0.32
C GLU A 545 16.95 15.89 1.74
N ILE A 546 17.82 16.83 2.09
CA ILE A 546 18.44 16.86 3.42
C ILE A 546 18.89 18.29 3.74
N TRP A 547 18.49 18.79 4.90
CA TRP A 547 19.03 20.05 5.42
C TRP A 547 20.29 19.78 6.23
N VAL A 548 21.36 20.51 5.94
CA VAL A 548 22.64 20.37 6.64
C VAL A 548 23.14 21.73 7.10
N ASN A 549 23.67 21.78 8.32
CA ASN A 549 24.41 22.91 8.86
C ASN A 549 25.86 22.48 9.12
N ASP A 550 26.78 23.09 8.39
CA ASP A 550 28.22 22.83 8.46
C ASP A 550 28.98 23.81 9.36
N PHE A 551 28.27 24.71 10.04
CA PHE A 551 28.83 25.78 10.88
C PHE A 551 29.89 26.63 10.17
N GLY A 552 29.79 26.76 8.85
CA GLY A 552 30.73 27.53 8.03
C GLY A 552 32.08 26.85 7.79
N THR A 553 32.22 25.55 8.10
CA THR A 553 33.45 24.80 7.85
C THR A 553 33.64 24.43 6.37
N ALA A 554 32.55 24.17 5.64
CA ALA A 554 32.50 23.85 4.20
C ALA A 554 33.62 22.89 3.73
N GLN A 555 33.79 21.77 4.44
CA GLN A 555 34.83 20.78 4.17
C GLN A 555 34.27 19.35 4.23
N GLY A 556 34.89 18.45 3.46
CA GLY A 556 34.53 17.05 3.41
C GLY A 556 33.29 16.76 2.56
N LYS A 557 32.84 15.51 2.65
CA LYS A 557 31.67 14.97 1.96
C LYS A 557 30.73 14.38 3.00
N MET A 558 29.44 14.57 2.79
CA MET A 558 28.39 13.79 3.43
C MET A 558 27.86 12.80 2.40
N ILE A 559 27.66 11.56 2.79
CA ILE A 559 27.23 10.48 1.92
C ILE A 559 26.04 9.78 2.55
N LEU A 560 24.97 9.57 1.77
CA LEU A 560 23.87 8.71 2.14
C LEU A 560 23.88 7.47 1.26
N ASP A 561 23.98 6.30 1.88
CA ASP A 561 23.81 5.02 1.21
C ASP A 561 22.40 4.48 1.49
N LEU A 562 21.73 3.96 0.45
CA LEU A 562 20.41 3.32 0.55
C LEU A 562 20.43 1.97 -0.16
N GLY A 563 20.08 0.89 0.54
CA GLY A 563 20.06 -0.46 -0.02
C GLY A 563 20.34 -1.54 1.02
N GLU A 564 21.03 -2.58 0.61
CA GLU A 564 21.52 -3.63 1.52
C GLU A 564 22.90 -3.22 2.01
N ILE A 565 23.04 -3.07 3.32
CA ILE A 565 24.25 -2.57 3.96
C ILE A 565 24.54 -3.52 5.09
N SER A 566 25.79 -3.96 5.19
CA SER A 566 26.21 -4.87 6.25
C SER A 566 25.91 -4.26 7.62
N GLU A 567 25.43 -5.09 8.54
CA GLU A 567 25.21 -4.73 9.93
C GLU A 567 26.42 -5.02 10.83
N ASP A 568 27.50 -5.58 10.27
CA ASP A 568 28.80 -5.84 10.93
C ASP A 568 29.52 -4.50 11.19
N PHE A 569 29.02 -3.72 12.14
CA PHE A 569 29.55 -2.42 12.54
C PHE A 569 30.46 -2.51 13.77
N TYR A 570 30.30 -3.53 14.60
CA TYR A 570 31.12 -3.84 15.75
C TYR A 570 32.27 -4.77 15.34
N VAL A 571 33.40 -4.19 14.92
CA VAL A 571 34.50 -4.94 14.29
C VAL A 571 35.72 -5.16 15.17
N GLU A 572 35.87 -4.40 16.26
CA GLU A 572 36.99 -4.50 17.20
C GLU A 572 36.46 -4.88 18.59
N SER A 573 36.75 -6.09 19.05
CA SER A 573 36.38 -6.55 20.40
C SER A 573 37.57 -7.10 21.17
N ALA A 574 37.62 -6.83 22.46
CA ALA A 574 38.55 -7.47 23.39
C ALA A 574 38.08 -8.88 23.83
N ASN A 575 36.81 -9.23 23.60
CA ASN A 575 36.21 -10.49 24.00
C ASN A 575 36.29 -11.57 22.89
N PRO A 576 36.91 -12.74 23.15
CA PRO A 576 36.94 -13.81 22.15
C PRO A 576 35.56 -14.34 21.81
N GLY A 577 35.19 -14.30 20.53
CA GLY A 577 33.86 -14.72 20.06
C GLY A 577 32.90 -13.56 19.82
N HIS A 578 33.41 -12.32 19.89
CA HIS A 578 32.74 -11.09 19.52
C HIS A 578 33.56 -10.34 18.46
N GLY A 579 32.91 -9.41 17.77
CA GLY A 579 33.49 -8.58 16.73
C GLY A 579 33.33 -9.19 15.33
N ARG A 580 34.12 -8.65 14.39
CA ARG A 580 34.00 -8.87 12.95
C ARG A 580 33.43 -10.23 12.51
N GLY A 581 32.27 -10.17 11.85
CA GLY A 581 31.62 -11.31 11.21
C GLY A 581 30.92 -12.26 12.18
N ILE A 582 30.70 -11.83 13.41
CA ILE A 582 29.91 -12.52 14.43
C ILE A 582 28.73 -11.62 14.78
N LEU A 583 27.52 -12.19 14.91
CA LEU A 583 26.38 -11.42 15.36
C LEU A 583 26.58 -11.04 16.83
N ASP A 584 26.84 -9.77 17.09
CA ASP A 584 26.96 -9.24 18.45
C ASP A 584 25.62 -8.66 18.93
N SER A 585 25.12 -9.17 20.05
CA SER A 585 23.83 -8.80 20.63
C SER A 585 23.85 -8.97 22.14
N GLU A 586 23.23 -8.02 22.83
CA GLU A 586 22.89 -8.11 24.25
C GLU A 586 21.74 -9.08 24.52
N ASP A 587 20.90 -9.37 23.52
CA ASP A 587 19.76 -10.30 23.61
C ASP A 587 20.24 -11.75 23.64
N GLN A 588 20.58 -12.25 24.83
CA GLN A 588 21.17 -13.57 25.01
C GLN A 588 20.14 -14.70 25.04
N ASP A 589 18.88 -14.42 25.35
CA ASP A 589 17.80 -15.40 25.39
C ASP A 589 16.76 -15.25 24.25
N PHE A 590 16.93 -14.25 23.40
CA PHE A 590 16.17 -14.01 22.17
C PHE A 590 14.68 -13.71 22.42
N ASP A 591 14.39 -13.06 23.56
CA ASP A 591 13.05 -12.63 23.96
C ASP A 591 12.74 -11.17 23.57
N GLU A 592 13.72 -10.45 22.98
CA GLU A 592 13.63 -9.06 22.55
C GLU A 592 13.34 -8.07 23.71
N GLU A 593 13.47 -8.50 24.97
CA GLU A 593 13.27 -7.71 26.18
C GLU A 593 14.58 -7.52 26.96
N LEU A 594 14.99 -6.27 27.19
CA LEU A 594 16.18 -5.99 27.97
C LEU A 594 16.04 -6.38 29.46
N THR A 595 16.83 -7.33 29.92
CA THR A 595 17.07 -7.63 31.33
C THR A 595 18.29 -6.87 31.84
N SER A 596 18.09 -5.61 32.28
CA SER A 596 19.20 -4.68 32.62
C SER A 596 20.19 -5.15 33.68
N ALA A 597 19.89 -6.20 34.44
CA ALA A 597 20.82 -6.75 35.43
C ALA A 597 21.88 -7.71 34.83
N ILE A 598 21.66 -8.17 33.60
CA ILE A 598 22.44 -9.25 32.97
C ILE A 598 22.81 -8.90 31.52
N GLU A 599 21.97 -8.16 30.79
CA GLU A 599 22.09 -7.97 29.33
C GLU A 599 22.53 -6.57 28.90
N ASP A 600 22.34 -5.53 29.72
CA ASP A 600 22.73 -4.13 29.42
C ASP A 600 24.26 -3.93 29.59
N THR A 601 25.02 -4.79 28.93
CA THR A 601 26.47 -5.04 29.05
C THR A 601 27.30 -4.42 27.93
N GLY A 602 26.67 -3.89 26.90
CA GLY A 602 27.29 -3.57 25.63
C GLY A 602 27.42 -4.77 24.69
N LEU A 603 27.84 -4.49 23.45
CA LEU A 603 28.00 -5.48 22.38
C LEU A 603 29.14 -6.48 22.64
N ASP A 604 30.02 -6.21 23.60
CA ASP A 604 31.06 -7.14 24.04
C ASP A 604 30.57 -8.16 25.09
N ASN A 605 29.31 -8.03 25.55
CA ASN A 605 28.69 -8.83 26.59
C ASN A 605 29.46 -8.87 27.93
N GLN A 606 30.15 -7.79 28.28
CA GLN A 606 30.99 -7.73 29.48
C GLN A 606 30.77 -6.43 30.26
N PHE A 607 30.10 -6.51 31.42
CA PHE A 607 30.03 -5.36 32.34
C PHE A 607 31.43 -4.85 32.75
N GLY A 608 31.63 -3.53 32.68
CA GLY A 608 32.83 -2.87 33.10
C GLY A 608 32.64 -1.42 33.57
N VAL A 609 33.78 -0.72 33.58
CA VAL A 609 33.88 0.72 33.85
C VAL A 609 35.11 1.21 33.11
N ASP A 610 34.91 2.13 32.18
CA ASP A 610 35.93 2.72 31.34
C ASP A 610 37.13 3.20 32.15
N GLY A 611 38.32 2.78 31.73
CA GLY A 611 39.59 3.13 32.36
C GLY A 611 40.01 2.22 33.52
N ASN A 612 39.20 1.23 33.88
CA ASN A 612 39.67 0.06 34.62
C ASN A 612 40.03 -1.05 33.62
N ASN A 613 41.14 -1.77 33.86
CA ASN A 613 41.54 -2.88 32.99
C ASN A 613 40.75 -4.14 33.35
N VAL A 614 39.45 -4.16 33.01
CA VAL A 614 38.59 -5.34 33.13
C VAL A 614 38.94 -6.31 31.99
N PRO A 615 39.15 -7.61 32.24
CA PRO A 615 39.42 -8.56 31.16
C PRO A 615 38.21 -8.70 30.22
N ASN A 616 38.45 -8.72 28.91
CA ASN A 616 37.47 -8.86 27.82
C ASN A 616 36.52 -7.66 27.58
N ASP A 617 36.59 -6.65 28.44
CA ASP A 617 35.92 -5.35 28.32
C ASP A 617 36.64 -4.47 27.27
N ASP A 618 35.89 -3.83 26.38
CA ASP A 618 36.46 -2.91 25.39
C ASP A 618 36.80 -1.51 25.97
N GLY A 619 36.17 -1.16 27.09
CA GLY A 619 36.48 0.01 27.92
C GLY A 619 36.18 1.35 27.26
N ASN A 620 35.28 1.36 26.26
CA ASN A 620 34.85 2.54 25.55
C ASN A 620 33.34 2.56 25.25
N ASP A 621 32.53 1.82 26.00
CA ASP A 621 31.12 1.60 25.74
C ASP A 621 30.20 2.01 26.92
N ASP A 622 30.76 2.44 28.06
CA ASP A 622 30.00 3.02 29.18
C ASP A 622 29.09 4.20 28.74
N PHE A 623 27.78 4.05 28.93
CA PHE A 623 26.83 5.14 28.78
C PHE A 623 26.92 6.17 29.93
N ASP A 624 27.10 7.45 29.59
CA ASP A 624 26.95 8.56 30.54
C ASP A 624 26.16 9.73 29.93
N PHE A 625 25.00 9.98 30.53
CA PHE A 625 24.21 11.17 30.32
C PHE A 625 23.69 11.72 31.66
N THR A 626 24.46 12.63 32.29
CA THR A 626 24.02 13.31 33.51
C THR A 626 23.55 14.74 33.25
N ARG A 627 22.29 15.02 33.63
CA ARG A 627 21.68 16.37 33.64
C ARG A 627 22.17 17.24 34.81
N SER A 628 23.38 16.99 35.29
CA SER A 628 23.86 17.54 36.56
C SER A 628 24.20 19.03 36.50
N ASP A 629 24.40 19.58 35.29
CA ASP A 629 24.61 21.00 35.04
C ASP A 629 23.71 21.50 33.88
N PRO A 630 22.75 22.42 34.13
CA PRO A 630 21.92 23.03 33.09
C PRO A 630 22.72 23.78 32.01
N ASP A 631 23.95 24.23 32.34
CA ASP A 631 24.78 25.06 31.46
C ASP A 631 25.87 24.25 30.73
N SER A 632 25.96 22.94 30.95
CA SER A 632 26.97 22.07 30.32
C SER A 632 26.46 20.63 30.15
N ILE A 633 25.45 20.43 29.31
CA ILE A 633 25.06 19.08 28.88
C ILE A 633 26.24 18.46 28.12
N ARG A 634 26.70 17.30 28.58
CA ARG A 634 27.76 16.51 27.97
C ARG A 634 27.16 15.35 27.19
N TYR A 635 27.62 15.19 25.96
CA TYR A 635 27.11 14.20 25.00
C TYR A 635 28.19 13.21 24.57
N GLU A 636 29.42 13.33 25.09
CA GLU A 636 30.58 12.54 24.68
C GLU A 636 30.46 11.03 24.97
N LYS A 637 29.51 10.62 25.82
CA LYS A 637 29.26 9.21 26.17
C LYS A 637 27.79 8.82 26.00
N ILE A 638 27.01 9.61 25.24
CA ILE A 638 25.58 9.36 25.06
C ILE A 638 25.27 8.19 24.09
N ASN A 639 26.30 7.75 23.38
CA ASN A 639 26.25 6.64 22.43
C ASN A 639 26.83 5.34 22.99
N GLY A 640 27.23 5.31 24.27
CA GLY A 640 27.63 4.08 24.94
C GLY A 640 26.50 3.05 24.96
N THR A 641 26.88 1.78 24.89
CA THR A 641 25.98 0.62 24.89
C THR A 641 25.77 0.08 26.30
N GLU A 642 26.82 0.00 27.12
CA GLU A 642 26.68 -0.48 28.50
C GLU A 642 25.86 0.47 29.39
N LYS A 643 24.86 -0.06 30.10
CA LYS A 643 23.96 0.65 31.04
C LYS A 643 23.15 1.78 30.40
N ASN A 644 22.83 1.68 29.11
CA ASN A 644 22.04 2.67 28.39
C ASN A 644 20.52 2.41 28.45
N SER A 645 20.11 1.29 29.06
CA SER A 645 18.71 0.84 29.18
C SER A 645 18.02 0.61 27.83
N ARG A 646 18.77 0.17 26.84
CA ARG A 646 18.32 -0.29 25.52
C ARG A 646 18.96 -1.63 25.25
N LEU A 647 18.32 -2.39 24.38
CA LEU A 647 18.85 -3.65 23.88
C LEU A 647 19.69 -3.30 22.65
N ASP A 648 21.01 -3.43 22.74
CA ASP A 648 21.93 -3.17 21.65
C ASP A 648 22.27 -4.46 20.90
N THR A 649 22.19 -4.40 19.58
CA THR A 649 22.42 -5.55 18.70
C THR A 649 22.87 -5.10 17.30
N GLU A 650 23.64 -5.95 16.64
CA GLU A 650 23.92 -5.84 15.20
C GLU A 650 22.78 -6.41 14.34
N ASP A 651 21.84 -7.18 14.89
CA ASP A 651 20.64 -7.62 14.17
C ASP A 651 19.62 -6.47 14.09
N LEU A 652 19.83 -5.56 13.13
CA LEU A 652 19.00 -4.35 13.02
C LEU A 652 17.66 -4.61 12.32
N ASP A 653 17.52 -5.71 11.60
CA ASP A 653 16.29 -6.09 10.91
C ASP A 653 15.44 -7.15 11.65
N GLY A 654 15.98 -7.71 12.73
CA GLY A 654 15.30 -8.65 13.63
C GLY A 654 15.20 -10.06 13.05
N ASP A 655 15.98 -10.39 12.01
CA ASP A 655 16.01 -11.74 11.42
C ASP A 655 16.88 -12.74 12.22
N ARG A 656 17.55 -12.25 13.28
CA ARG A 656 18.45 -12.96 14.21
C ARG A 656 19.71 -13.48 13.55
N LEU A 657 20.11 -12.88 12.44
CA LEU A 657 21.32 -13.20 11.70
C LEU A 657 22.11 -11.91 11.47
N LEU A 658 23.42 -12.06 11.30
CA LEU A 658 24.27 -10.94 10.89
C LEU A 658 24.21 -10.76 9.37
N ASP A 659 23.69 -9.63 8.90
CA ASP A 659 23.80 -9.27 7.49
C ASP A 659 25.18 -8.70 7.12
N THR A 660 25.84 -9.32 6.14
CA THR A 660 27.20 -8.92 5.69
C THR A 660 27.24 -8.43 4.24
N ASP A 661 26.10 -8.44 3.56
CA ASP A 661 26.01 -8.01 2.16
C ASP A 661 26.11 -6.49 2.01
N ASN A 662 26.72 -6.04 0.91
CA ASN A 662 26.88 -4.63 0.58
C ASN A 662 26.45 -4.37 -0.87
N THR A 663 25.19 -4.01 -1.04
CA THR A 663 24.53 -3.77 -2.34
C THR A 663 23.61 -2.56 -2.23
N TYR A 664 24.13 -1.37 -2.51
CA TYR A 664 23.42 -0.11 -2.24
C TYR A 664 23.69 1.00 -3.26
N TYR A 665 22.81 1.99 -3.27
CA TYR A 665 23.00 3.27 -3.97
C TYR A 665 23.64 4.29 -3.03
N SER A 666 24.67 4.98 -3.50
CA SER A 666 25.38 6.01 -2.74
C SER A 666 25.14 7.40 -3.33
N TYR A 667 24.74 8.33 -2.48
CA TYR A 667 24.45 9.73 -2.81
C TYR A 667 25.47 10.63 -2.13
N VAL A 668 26.32 11.29 -2.92
CA VAL A 668 27.44 12.07 -2.41
C VAL A 668 27.12 13.57 -2.44
N PHE A 669 27.18 14.20 -1.28
CA PHE A 669 27.03 15.64 -1.08
C PHE A 669 28.39 16.24 -0.72
N ASP A 670 28.99 16.96 -1.67
CA ASP A 670 30.23 17.70 -1.43
C ASP A 670 29.93 18.97 -0.63
N LEU A 671 30.30 18.98 0.65
CA LEU A 671 30.02 20.11 1.56
C LEU A 671 30.91 21.32 1.28
N SER A 672 32.01 21.13 0.52
CA SER A 672 32.85 22.24 0.05
C SER A 672 32.24 22.98 -1.13
N ASN A 673 31.26 22.38 -1.81
CA ASN A 673 30.55 23.01 -2.89
C ASN A 673 29.51 24.00 -2.33
N THR A 674 29.70 25.29 -2.64
CA THR A 674 28.82 26.38 -2.22
C THR A 674 27.99 26.96 -3.37
N ALA A 675 28.07 26.35 -4.57
CA ALA A 675 27.40 26.87 -5.76
C ALA A 675 25.91 26.50 -5.80
N VAL A 676 25.06 27.52 -5.61
CA VAL A 676 23.60 27.42 -5.74
C VAL A 676 23.20 27.07 -7.18
N GLY A 677 22.36 26.04 -7.34
CA GLY A 677 21.67 25.73 -8.61
C GLY A 677 22.52 25.11 -9.74
N SER A 678 23.55 24.31 -9.42
CA SER A 678 24.36 23.67 -10.47
C SER A 678 23.57 22.60 -11.27
N PRO A 679 23.58 22.63 -12.62
CA PRO A 679 22.99 21.57 -13.44
C PRO A 679 23.77 20.26 -13.29
N GLY A 680 23.10 19.19 -12.83
CA GLY A 680 23.69 17.84 -12.72
C GLY A 680 24.51 17.58 -11.43
N GLY A 681 24.29 18.37 -10.38
CA GLY A 681 24.74 18.09 -9.01
C GLY A 681 23.63 18.44 -8.01
N PRO A 682 23.79 18.18 -6.70
CA PRO A 682 22.76 18.51 -5.73
C PRO A 682 22.40 19.99 -5.82
N ALA A 683 21.11 20.29 -6.00
CA ALA A 683 20.62 21.66 -5.97
C ALA A 683 20.74 22.15 -4.52
N ILE A 684 21.62 23.14 -4.33
CA ILE A 684 21.85 23.78 -3.04
C ILE A 684 20.93 25.00 -2.95
N TYR A 685 19.99 24.99 -2.00
CA TYR A 685 19.20 26.17 -1.67
C TYR A 685 19.74 26.76 -0.37
N ASN A 686 20.19 28.02 -0.46
CA ASN A 686 20.70 28.78 0.67
C ASN A 686 19.76 29.95 0.96
N ASN A 687 19.63 30.32 2.23
CA ASN A 687 19.10 31.62 2.57
C ASN A 687 20.19 32.68 2.29
N LEU A 688 19.99 33.48 1.25
CA LEU A 688 20.92 34.55 0.84
C LEU A 688 20.85 35.79 1.74
N ASP A 689 19.89 35.86 2.67
CA ASP A 689 19.57 37.07 3.44
C ASP A 689 20.15 37.10 4.87
N ASP A 690 20.69 35.98 5.39
CA ASP A 690 21.37 35.90 6.69
C ASP A 690 22.77 35.26 6.60
N PRO A 691 23.85 36.06 6.56
CA PRO A 691 25.23 35.56 6.50
C PRO A 691 25.66 34.69 7.69
N GLY A 692 24.92 34.72 8.81
CA GLY A 692 25.17 33.88 9.98
C GLY A 692 24.42 32.54 9.96
N ASN A 693 23.51 32.35 9.01
CA ASN A 693 22.77 31.10 8.86
C ASN A 693 23.53 30.17 7.90
N HIS A 694 23.93 29.01 8.41
CA HIS A 694 24.71 28.01 7.68
C HIS A 694 23.89 26.79 7.23
N TRP A 695 22.57 26.83 7.39
CA TRP A 695 21.68 25.79 6.86
C TRP A 695 21.61 25.83 5.34
N ARG A 696 21.78 24.67 4.72
CA ARG A 696 21.66 24.46 3.28
C ARG A 696 20.79 23.24 3.01
N LEU A 697 19.83 23.36 2.10
CA LEU A 697 19.10 22.21 1.57
C LEU A 697 19.89 21.62 0.41
N TYR A 698 20.25 20.35 0.53
CA TYR A 698 20.77 19.57 -0.57
C TYR A 698 19.64 18.73 -1.15
N ARG A 699 19.36 18.90 -2.45
CA ARG A 699 18.38 18.09 -3.19
C ARG A 699 19.08 17.38 -4.35
N VAL A 700 19.01 16.05 -4.40
CA VAL A 700 19.59 15.24 -5.49
C VAL A 700 18.53 14.35 -6.11
N LEU A 701 18.63 14.09 -7.43
CA LEU A 701 17.79 13.08 -8.07
C LEU A 701 18.20 11.68 -7.58
N LEU A 702 17.24 10.81 -7.29
CA LEU A 702 17.56 9.43 -6.91
C LEU A 702 18.36 8.70 -8.03
N ASP A 703 18.18 9.12 -9.28
CA ASP A 703 18.90 8.59 -10.45
C ASP A 703 20.38 9.00 -10.54
N ASP A 704 20.81 10.04 -9.81
CA ASP A 704 22.20 10.52 -9.83
C ASP A 704 23.09 9.80 -8.78
N SER A 705 22.75 8.55 -8.43
CA SER A 705 23.48 7.72 -7.46
C SER A 705 24.67 6.97 -8.07
N GLN A 706 25.60 6.56 -7.20
CA GLN A 706 26.63 5.57 -7.52
C GLN A 706 26.20 4.19 -7.02
N SER A 707 26.28 3.16 -7.85
CA SER A 707 25.92 1.79 -7.48
C SER A 707 27.11 1.02 -6.89
N VAL A 708 26.88 0.36 -5.76
CA VAL A 708 27.80 -0.56 -5.09
C VAL A 708 27.19 -1.97 -5.10
N GLY A 709 28.03 -3.01 -5.20
CA GLY A 709 27.60 -4.41 -5.08
C GLY A 709 26.72 -4.94 -6.22
N GLY A 710 26.45 -4.13 -7.25
CA GLY A 710 25.55 -4.50 -8.33
C GLY A 710 24.07 -4.27 -8.03
N VAL A 711 23.75 -3.32 -7.15
CA VAL A 711 22.35 -2.96 -6.81
C VAL A 711 21.52 -2.68 -8.05
N SER A 712 20.30 -3.20 -8.09
CA SER A 712 19.39 -3.04 -9.23
C SER A 712 17.95 -2.79 -8.77
N GLY A 713 17.42 -1.61 -9.08
CA GLY A 713 16.07 -1.23 -8.67
C GLY A 713 16.02 -0.68 -7.24
N ARG A 714 14.97 0.08 -6.94
CA ARG A 714 14.79 0.77 -5.64
C ARG A 714 13.57 0.29 -4.90
N ARG A 715 13.23 -0.99 -5.07
CA ARG A 715 11.97 -1.54 -4.55
C ARG A 715 12.14 -2.07 -3.15
N ALA A 716 13.23 -2.73 -2.82
CA ALA A 716 13.45 -3.33 -1.51
C ALA A 716 14.70 -2.75 -0.83
N LEU A 717 14.72 -1.44 -0.57
CA LEU A 717 15.85 -0.83 0.14
C LEU A 717 15.69 -1.07 1.65
N LYS A 718 16.55 -1.89 2.24
CA LYS A 718 16.45 -2.29 3.66
C LYS A 718 17.08 -1.30 4.63
N TYR A 719 18.21 -0.70 4.27
CA TYR A 719 19.01 0.15 5.17
C TYR A 719 19.26 1.53 4.59
N ALA A 720 19.47 2.48 5.51
CA ALA A 720 20.08 3.76 5.21
C ALA A 720 21.34 3.95 6.07
N ARG A 721 22.45 4.36 5.45
CA ARG A 721 23.69 4.74 6.16
C ARG A 721 24.08 6.16 5.79
N LEU A 722 24.10 7.05 6.78
CA LEU A 722 24.58 8.42 6.65
C LEU A 722 25.99 8.50 7.24
N TRP A 723 26.97 8.87 6.41
CA TRP A 723 28.36 8.93 6.85
C TRP A 723 29.10 10.11 6.22
N PHE A 724 30.23 10.46 6.83
CA PHE A 724 31.04 11.59 6.44
C PHE A 724 32.47 11.16 6.16
N ASP A 725 33.07 11.79 5.15
CA ASP A 725 34.46 11.56 4.73
C ASP A 725 35.20 12.89 4.54
N GLY A 726 36.49 12.90 4.87
CA GLY A 726 37.35 14.06 4.63
C GLY A 726 37.00 15.30 5.46
N ILE A 727 36.28 15.15 6.56
CA ILE A 727 36.12 16.19 7.59
C ILE A 727 37.39 16.23 8.43
N ASP A 728 37.90 17.43 8.74
CA ASP A 728 39.04 17.60 9.64
C ASP A 728 38.74 16.94 10.99
N GLY A 729 39.56 15.96 11.38
CA GLY A 729 39.47 15.26 12.66
C GLY A 729 39.84 16.13 13.87
N ALA A 730 40.06 17.44 13.67
CA ALA A 730 40.19 18.41 14.74
C ALA A 730 39.07 18.20 15.80
N PRO A 731 39.43 18.06 17.09
CA PRO A 731 38.46 17.80 18.15
C PRO A 731 37.35 18.84 18.15
N GLY A 732 36.09 18.39 18.04
CA GLY A 732 34.92 19.26 18.10
C GLY A 732 34.41 19.81 16.75
N ALA A 733 34.84 19.25 15.62
CA ALA A 733 34.12 19.47 14.36
C ALA A 733 32.66 19.01 14.52
N LYS A 734 31.72 19.84 14.04
CA LYS A 734 30.29 19.69 14.30
C LYS A 734 29.51 19.80 13.00
N MET A 735 28.56 18.90 12.81
CA MET A 735 27.59 18.92 11.72
C MET A 735 26.20 18.74 12.31
N GLN A 736 25.19 19.42 11.75
CA GLN A 736 23.79 19.15 12.07
C GLN A 736 23.01 18.81 10.81
N VAL A 737 22.04 17.93 10.99
CA VAL A 737 21.15 17.47 9.93
C VAL A 737 19.71 17.64 10.40
N ALA A 738 18.87 18.15 9.53
CA ALA A 738 17.44 18.31 9.76
C ALA A 738 16.67 17.73 8.57
N SER A 739 15.51 17.15 8.86
CA SER A 739 14.48 16.66 7.93
C SER A 739 14.93 15.80 6.75
#